data_AF-A0A4Q5EMG2-F1
#
_entry.id   AF-A0A4Q5EMG2-F1
#
_cell.length_a   1.000
_cell.length_b   1.000
_cell.length_c   1.000
_cell.angle_alpha   90.00
_cell.angle_beta   90.00
_cell.angle_gamma   90.00
#
_symmetry.space_group_name_H-M   'P 1'
#
loop_
_entity.id
_entity.type
_entity.pdbx_description
1 polymer ?
#
loop_
_entity_poly.entity_id
_entity_poly.type
_entity_poly.pdbx_seq_one_letter_code
_entity_poly.pdbx_strand_id
1 'polypeptide(L)'
;MENIYGFAEQLSIKKRIDNKIVISGLNNGNWVLSQIESIVLQEFNGGRDLEEILAILPGREVSIIKIYENFIDKGILVKNSARKIDLSAKWTLDEVFFELTKQCNLRCHHCYIPKEIEKKELGLEKWFQIVDSCKDLGVGLIKLTGGEAMLHPHFWDIVKYINKNGISMRLYTNGSCLNKKTVENLKTVGISEIQISLDGGTEETHDTFRNAPGNYKHILRTLPILIRFEIRVILSFTVTDYNVNEINLFIREARQFPNVKIVISPYINYHQTYQGDRFVDVSEETVEKLKECFENNKNIWSDKIKYSLSFSNRFIGYCGFGIYSLYIDSFGKIILCPLLGNIQLGTITDGIENIWENSKILMEYRSHTIADEGITVVGGPHPSFNEREMLDDIGADFVIKGEGEFTFLKLLESLKYPVQYPISRVKGISYRIKNDIYISEKIEYIENLDALPLQAIGIIDPEKYSTAFTLITSRGCPGNCVYCASRALSGNKYRMRSAENIICEIYFLSEKLNSRKFLILDDTFTANKERLEYFCLLLSKYNEKYAFRIESRVDAVREKDIDALKKVGCEVIHFGVESGSQEIIKKIGKNINLSWAKEIMCYANKQNIHVVTLLIPVVFAIINRSLMTSVSFATCFIAMASGYTFSISEKNGMERLYGILPITKKEFVLGRYLYTIIMGGIAVLFSCIVHPIVLFILGDKVTWQQIIFTFLYGILLYSIYTVFQLPGYYKYGSINGRMFMYIPIIGFLLVLFGMEKVNLSKNGFAISIFSNLGILAAVITFGIILIYTVSICISIRIMKNKEI
;
A
#
# COMPACT_ATOMS: atom_id res chain seq x y z
N MET A 1 -10.68 34.41 19.47
CA MET A 1 -11.93 33.60 19.49
C MET A 1 -12.12 32.97 18.12
N GLU A 2 -11.48 31.86 17.74
CA GLU A 2 -10.79 30.83 18.53
C GLU A 2 -11.67 30.28 19.65
N ASN A 3 -12.55 29.32 19.35
CA ASN A 3 -12.20 27.90 19.50
C ASN A 3 -13.41 26.98 19.20
N ILE A 4 -13.35 25.92 18.38
CA ILE A 4 -12.53 25.63 17.18
C ILE A 4 -13.16 24.39 16.47
N TYR A 5 -13.54 24.52 15.19
CA TYR A 5 -14.10 23.48 14.26
C TYR A 5 -15.40 22.71 14.58
N GLY A 6 -16.19 22.45 13.52
CA GLY A 6 -17.26 21.45 13.48
C GLY A 6 -18.10 21.53 12.19
N PHE A 7 -18.29 20.40 11.50
CA PHE A 7 -19.24 20.18 10.39
C PHE A 7 -19.00 20.90 9.05
N ALA A 8 -17.86 20.56 8.42
CA ALA A 8 -17.88 20.26 6.99
C ALA A 8 -18.04 18.74 6.85
N GLU A 9 -18.90 18.20 5.98
CA GLU A 9 -19.00 16.73 5.79
C GLU A 9 -19.73 16.29 4.50
N GLN A 10 -19.18 15.28 3.82
CA GLN A 10 -19.51 14.89 2.44
C GLN A 10 -20.49 13.71 2.32
N LEU A 11 -21.24 13.63 1.22
CA LEU A 11 -21.97 12.41 0.85
C LEU A 11 -21.02 11.33 0.32
N SER A 12 -21.12 10.09 0.82
CA SER A 12 -20.25 8.97 0.39
C SER A 12 -21.00 7.66 0.15
N ILE A 13 -20.71 6.94 -0.95
CA ILE A 13 -21.19 5.57 -1.14
C ILE A 13 -20.54 4.69 -0.07
N LYS A 14 -21.39 3.93 0.64
CA LYS A 14 -20.98 3.10 1.77
C LYS A 14 -21.18 1.60 1.56
N LYS A 15 -22.23 1.18 0.85
CA LYS A 15 -22.51 -0.23 0.59
C LYS A 15 -23.37 -0.40 -0.66
N ARG A 16 -23.19 -1.50 -1.40
CA ARG A 16 -24.11 -1.94 -2.47
C ARG A 16 -24.85 -3.19 -1.99
N ILE A 17 -26.16 -3.26 -2.22
CA ILE A 17 -27.04 -4.37 -1.83
C ILE A 17 -27.95 -4.62 -3.03
N ASP A 18 -27.83 -5.80 -3.65
CA ASP A 18 -28.47 -6.12 -4.93
C ASP A 18 -28.27 -4.99 -5.96
N ASN A 19 -29.36 -4.49 -6.56
CA ASN A 19 -29.35 -3.40 -7.55
C ASN A 19 -29.45 -2.00 -6.90
N LYS A 20 -29.15 -1.87 -5.60
CA LYS A 20 -29.31 -0.64 -4.79
C LYS A 20 -28.02 -0.24 -4.08
N ILE A 21 -27.88 1.06 -3.81
CA ILE A 21 -26.67 1.67 -3.28
C ILE A 21 -27.01 2.56 -2.08
N VAL A 22 -26.28 2.37 -0.98
CA VAL A 22 -26.44 3.10 0.28
C VAL A 22 -25.43 4.25 0.32
N ILE A 23 -25.90 5.49 0.46
CA ILE A 23 -25.10 6.73 0.48
C ILE A 23 -25.23 7.43 1.82
N SER A 24 -24.11 7.66 2.51
CA SER A 24 -24.05 8.37 3.80
C SER A 24 -24.25 9.88 3.67
N GLY A 25 -24.94 10.50 4.63
CA GLY A 25 -25.01 11.96 4.80
C GLY A 25 -25.16 12.37 6.26
N LEU A 26 -24.13 13.02 6.81
CA LEU A 26 -23.76 12.85 8.22
C LEU A 26 -24.71 13.47 9.25
N ASN A 27 -25.49 14.50 8.91
CA ASN A 27 -26.44 15.12 9.86
C ASN A 27 -27.87 14.59 9.82
N ASN A 28 -28.17 13.57 9.01
CA ASN A 28 -29.47 12.88 9.05
C ASN A 28 -29.36 11.34 8.82
N GLY A 29 -28.19 10.81 8.44
CA GLY A 29 -27.88 9.38 8.18
C GLY A 29 -27.72 8.94 6.69
N ASN A 30 -27.70 7.63 6.39
CA ASN A 30 -27.36 7.03 5.08
C ASN A 30 -28.55 6.51 4.23
N TRP A 31 -28.84 7.09 3.06
CA TRP A 31 -29.97 6.77 2.18
C TRP A 31 -29.77 5.54 1.25
N VAL A 32 -30.75 4.63 1.11
CA VAL A 32 -30.74 3.48 0.16
C VAL A 32 -31.43 3.76 -1.19
N LEU A 33 -30.67 4.19 -2.19
CA LEU A 33 -31.10 4.55 -3.57
C LEU A 33 -30.96 3.39 -4.57
N SER A 34 -31.54 3.47 -5.78
CA SER A 34 -31.16 2.53 -6.85
C SER A 34 -29.78 2.87 -7.43
N GLN A 35 -29.14 1.89 -8.08
CA GLN A 35 -27.80 2.04 -8.62
C GLN A 35 -27.67 3.15 -9.69
N ILE A 36 -28.72 3.41 -10.49
CA ILE A 36 -28.73 4.51 -11.46
C ILE A 36 -28.93 5.86 -10.74
N GLU A 37 -29.88 5.94 -9.81
CA GLU A 37 -30.14 7.14 -9.00
C GLU A 37 -28.90 7.59 -8.22
N SER A 38 -28.14 6.65 -7.64
CA SER A 38 -26.91 6.97 -6.91
C SER A 38 -25.80 7.49 -7.81
N ILE A 39 -25.66 6.98 -9.03
CA ILE A 39 -24.62 7.42 -9.97
C ILE A 39 -24.97 8.84 -10.44
N VAL A 40 -26.23 9.08 -10.84
CA VAL A 40 -26.68 10.42 -11.25
C VAL A 40 -26.50 11.44 -10.11
N LEU A 41 -26.89 11.13 -8.87
CA LEU A 41 -26.73 12.04 -7.73
C LEU A 41 -25.27 12.32 -7.36
N GLN A 42 -24.39 11.31 -7.42
CA GLN A 42 -22.98 11.44 -7.06
C GLN A 42 -22.17 12.21 -8.13
N GLU A 43 -22.48 11.99 -9.41
CA GLU A 43 -21.88 12.74 -10.52
C GLU A 43 -22.37 14.20 -10.55
N PHE A 44 -23.65 14.47 -10.21
CA PHE A 44 -24.18 15.84 -10.18
C PHE A 44 -23.73 16.68 -8.98
N ASN A 45 -23.43 16.09 -7.82
CA ASN A 45 -23.02 16.87 -6.65
C ASN A 45 -21.51 17.16 -6.60
N GLY A 46 -20.67 16.40 -7.32
CA GLY A 46 -19.22 16.59 -7.32
C GLY A 46 -18.58 16.56 -5.92
N GLY A 47 -19.22 15.89 -4.95
CA GLY A 47 -18.81 15.88 -3.55
C GLY A 47 -19.18 17.12 -2.71
N ARG A 48 -19.94 18.10 -3.25
CA ARG A 48 -20.47 19.27 -2.52
C ARG A 48 -21.91 19.04 -2.03
N ASP A 49 -22.32 19.81 -1.03
CA ASP A 49 -23.71 19.83 -0.56
C ASP A 49 -24.64 20.51 -1.59
N LEU A 50 -25.92 20.14 -1.60
CA LEU A 50 -26.90 20.73 -2.51
C LEU A 50 -27.12 22.21 -2.17
N GLU A 51 -27.12 22.56 -0.88
CA GLU A 51 -27.18 23.95 -0.43
C GLU A 51 -25.87 24.72 -0.66
N GLU A 52 -24.69 24.06 -0.64
CA GLU A 52 -23.44 24.71 -1.09
C GLU A 52 -23.53 25.13 -2.56
N ILE A 53 -24.04 24.27 -3.45
CA ILE A 53 -24.19 24.61 -4.87
C ILE A 53 -25.23 25.74 -5.06
N LEU A 54 -26.30 25.77 -4.25
CA LEU A 54 -27.30 26.85 -4.26
C LEU A 54 -26.73 28.17 -3.69
N ALA A 55 -25.86 28.11 -2.67
CA ALA A 55 -25.19 29.28 -2.07
C ALA A 55 -24.13 29.91 -2.99
N ILE A 56 -23.46 29.11 -3.83
CA ILE A 56 -22.51 29.59 -4.85
C ILE A 56 -23.24 30.17 -6.08
N LEU A 57 -24.57 30.01 -6.18
CA LEU A 57 -25.43 30.53 -7.24
C LEU A 57 -26.35 31.68 -6.75
N PRO A 58 -25.81 32.86 -6.37
CA PRO A 58 -26.64 33.99 -5.96
C PRO A 58 -27.55 34.43 -7.10
N GLY A 59 -28.85 34.15 -6.97
CA GLY A 59 -29.91 34.65 -7.85
C GLY A 59 -30.55 33.68 -8.85
N ARG A 60 -30.32 32.35 -8.78
CA ARG A 60 -31.02 31.37 -9.66
C ARG A 60 -31.39 30.02 -9.00
N GLU A 61 -32.38 30.04 -8.11
CA GLU A 61 -32.99 28.85 -7.48
C GLU A 61 -33.64 27.84 -8.46
N VAL A 62 -33.76 28.19 -9.75
CA VAL A 62 -34.63 27.50 -10.73
C VAL A 62 -33.91 26.38 -11.52
N SER A 63 -32.62 26.10 -11.27
CA SER A 63 -31.84 25.19 -12.14
C SER A 63 -31.87 23.71 -11.70
N ILE A 64 -31.47 23.40 -10.46
CA ILE A 64 -31.16 22.02 -10.05
C ILE A 64 -32.42 21.19 -9.74
N ILE A 65 -33.40 21.77 -9.05
CA ILE A 65 -34.69 21.10 -8.78
C ILE A 65 -35.36 20.75 -10.11
N LYS A 66 -35.34 21.66 -11.08
CA LYS A 66 -35.89 21.46 -12.43
C LYS A 66 -35.16 20.41 -13.28
N ILE A 67 -33.88 20.16 -13.00
CA ILE A 67 -33.10 19.07 -13.62
C ILE A 67 -33.51 17.73 -13.01
N TYR A 68 -33.63 17.66 -11.68
CA TYR A 68 -34.10 16.47 -10.97
C TYR A 68 -35.55 16.12 -11.34
N GLU A 69 -36.44 17.12 -11.40
CA GLU A 69 -37.82 16.99 -11.91
C GLU A 69 -37.84 16.57 -13.38
N ASN A 70 -37.03 17.16 -14.27
CA ASN A 70 -36.92 16.70 -15.66
C ASN A 70 -36.48 15.22 -15.77
N PHE A 71 -35.62 14.74 -14.87
CA PHE A 71 -35.19 13.35 -14.88
C PHE A 71 -36.28 12.40 -14.34
N ILE A 72 -37.15 12.85 -13.44
CA ILE A 72 -38.36 12.10 -13.05
C ILE A 72 -39.40 12.14 -14.18
N ASP A 73 -39.68 13.31 -14.75
CA ASP A 73 -40.69 13.51 -15.81
C ASP A 73 -40.33 12.80 -17.12
N LYS A 74 -39.03 12.66 -17.42
CA LYS A 74 -38.53 11.85 -18.56
C LYS A 74 -38.37 10.36 -18.23
N GLY A 75 -38.80 9.92 -17.05
CA GLY A 75 -38.80 8.51 -16.64
C GLY A 75 -37.40 7.91 -16.39
N ILE A 76 -36.40 8.76 -16.13
CA ILE A 76 -35.00 8.36 -15.91
C ILE A 76 -34.76 7.97 -14.43
N LEU A 77 -35.50 8.56 -13.49
CA LEU A 77 -35.46 8.26 -12.06
C LEU A 77 -36.87 7.87 -11.55
N VAL A 78 -36.95 7.00 -10.52
CA VAL A 78 -38.24 6.49 -10.02
C VAL A 78 -38.56 7.04 -8.63
N LYS A 79 -39.73 7.64 -8.49
CA LYS A 79 -40.17 8.33 -7.26
C LYS A 79 -40.57 7.34 -6.14
N ASN A 80 -39.59 6.75 -5.42
CA ASN A 80 -39.67 6.31 -4.00
C ASN A 80 -38.48 5.37 -3.61
N SER A 81 -37.29 5.92 -3.31
CA SER A 81 -36.08 5.10 -3.02
C SER A 81 -35.08 5.73 -2.03
N ALA A 82 -35.50 6.16 -0.83
CA ALA A 82 -34.56 6.70 0.16
C ALA A 82 -34.91 6.34 1.64
N ARG A 83 -33.94 5.77 2.40
CA ARG A 83 -34.01 5.45 3.85
C ARG A 83 -32.62 5.43 4.53
N LYS A 84 -32.50 5.96 5.77
CA LYS A 84 -31.29 6.33 6.58
C LYS A 84 -30.60 5.21 7.42
N ILE A 85 -29.28 5.33 7.75
CA ILE A 85 -28.36 4.52 8.65
C ILE A 85 -27.14 5.41 9.14
N ASP A 86 -26.06 4.97 9.82
CA ASP A 86 -24.72 5.66 9.91
C ASP A 86 -23.52 4.69 9.73
N LEU A 87 -22.31 5.19 9.33
CA LEU A 87 -21.06 4.45 9.08
C LEU A 87 -19.72 5.22 9.34
N SER A 88 -19.55 5.93 10.47
CA SER A 88 -18.23 6.42 10.93
C SER A 88 -17.24 5.27 11.27
N ALA A 89 -15.91 5.52 11.24
CA ALA A 89 -14.88 4.53 11.60
C ALA A 89 -14.72 4.40 13.13
N LYS A 90 -15.82 4.08 13.81
CA LYS A 90 -15.82 3.68 15.22
C LYS A 90 -15.14 2.32 15.37
N TRP A 91 -14.52 2.08 16.52
CA TRP A 91 -14.29 0.71 16.97
C TRP A 91 -15.65 0.02 17.00
N THR A 92 -15.84 -1.08 16.28
CA THR A 92 -17.14 -1.76 16.26
C THR A 92 -17.20 -2.77 17.39
N LEU A 93 -18.26 -2.72 18.19
CA LEU A 93 -18.49 -3.71 19.23
C LEU A 93 -19.10 -4.96 18.58
N ASP A 94 -18.27 -5.74 17.90
CA ASP A 94 -18.72 -6.90 17.11
C ASP A 94 -19.27 -8.03 18.01
N GLU A 95 -18.66 -8.23 19.19
CA GLU A 95 -18.95 -9.35 20.09
C GLU A 95 -19.14 -8.88 21.55
N VAL A 96 -20.17 -9.36 22.26
CA VAL A 96 -20.33 -9.10 23.72
C VAL A 96 -20.49 -10.40 24.49
N PHE A 97 -19.73 -10.56 25.58
CA PHE A 97 -19.89 -11.68 26.51
C PHE A 97 -20.87 -11.31 27.61
N PHE A 98 -21.91 -12.12 27.79
CA PHE A 98 -22.88 -12.01 28.87
C PHE A 98 -22.62 -13.13 29.88
N GLU A 99 -22.12 -12.78 31.05
CA GLU A 99 -22.11 -13.66 32.22
C GLU A 99 -23.53 -13.69 32.80
N LEU A 100 -24.38 -14.62 32.35
CA LEU A 100 -25.79 -14.62 32.76
C LEU A 100 -25.97 -14.94 34.24
N THR A 101 -25.11 -15.79 34.80
CA THR A 101 -25.12 -16.12 36.22
C THR A 101 -23.75 -16.63 36.67
N LYS A 102 -23.41 -16.38 37.94
CA LYS A 102 -22.28 -17.04 38.63
C LYS A 102 -22.66 -18.41 39.19
N GLN A 103 -23.93 -18.81 39.13
CA GLN A 103 -24.37 -20.16 39.52
C GLN A 103 -23.82 -21.20 38.54
N CYS A 104 -23.22 -22.26 39.09
CA CYS A 104 -22.76 -23.44 38.36
C CYS A 104 -23.19 -24.70 39.11
N ASN A 105 -23.52 -25.76 38.37
CA ASN A 105 -23.77 -27.10 38.92
C ASN A 105 -22.49 -27.95 39.06
N LEU A 106 -21.34 -27.49 38.53
CA LEU A 106 -20.04 -28.16 38.69
C LEU A 106 -19.13 -27.40 39.66
N ARG A 107 -18.02 -28.03 40.07
CA ARG A 107 -17.02 -27.47 41.02
C ARG A 107 -15.59 -27.74 40.54
N CYS A 108 -15.29 -27.30 39.32
CA CYS A 108 -14.01 -27.51 38.63
C CYS A 108 -12.81 -26.92 39.41
N HIS A 109 -11.66 -27.60 39.33
CA HIS A 109 -10.45 -27.18 40.07
C HIS A 109 -9.86 -25.83 39.61
N HIS A 110 -10.04 -25.47 38.34
CA HIS A 110 -9.55 -24.22 37.72
C HIS A 110 -10.59 -23.08 37.68
N CYS A 111 -11.71 -23.20 38.40
CA CYS A 111 -12.82 -22.25 38.24
C CYS A 111 -12.48 -20.87 38.85
N TYR A 112 -12.65 -19.79 38.07
CA TYR A 112 -12.45 -18.41 38.52
C TYR A 112 -13.68 -17.79 39.21
N ILE A 113 -14.80 -18.51 39.25
CA ILE A 113 -16.05 -18.02 39.81
C ILE A 113 -16.09 -18.34 41.32
N PRO A 114 -16.39 -17.36 42.20
CA PRO A 114 -16.38 -17.56 43.65
C PRO A 114 -17.33 -18.67 44.11
N LYS A 115 -16.94 -19.36 45.19
CA LYS A 115 -17.75 -20.42 45.81
C LYS A 115 -18.99 -19.89 46.54
N GLU A 116 -18.96 -18.63 46.95
CA GLU A 116 -20.04 -17.93 47.65
C GLU A 116 -20.55 -16.78 46.77
N ILE A 117 -21.87 -16.76 46.51
CA ILE A 117 -22.51 -15.78 45.62
C ILE A 117 -23.26 -14.76 46.47
N GLU A 118 -22.52 -13.84 47.09
CA GLU A 118 -23.12 -12.71 47.81
C GLU A 118 -23.43 -11.54 46.85
N LYS A 119 -24.57 -11.62 46.16
CA LYS A 119 -25.37 -10.48 45.65
C LYS A 119 -26.60 -10.96 44.88
N LYS A 120 -27.59 -10.08 44.76
CA LYS A 120 -28.73 -10.26 43.83
C LYS A 120 -28.24 -9.98 42.40
N GLU A 121 -28.28 -11.01 41.55
CA GLU A 121 -27.95 -10.90 40.11
C GLU A 121 -28.97 -10.02 39.36
N LEU A 122 -28.62 -9.60 38.15
CA LEU A 122 -29.49 -8.77 37.30
C LEU A 122 -30.83 -9.44 36.99
N GLY A 123 -31.92 -8.70 37.20
CA GLY A 123 -33.26 -9.13 36.80
C GLY A 123 -33.46 -9.12 35.27
N LEU A 124 -34.49 -9.85 34.81
CA LEU A 124 -34.81 -10.02 33.38
C LEU A 124 -34.90 -8.69 32.60
N GLU A 125 -35.53 -7.67 33.18
CA GLU A 125 -35.69 -6.34 32.57
C GLU A 125 -34.34 -5.68 32.25
N LYS A 126 -33.32 -5.89 33.08
CA LYS A 126 -31.98 -5.34 32.85
C LYS A 126 -31.26 -6.07 31.71
N TRP A 127 -31.42 -7.38 31.61
CA TRP A 127 -30.92 -8.12 30.45
C TRP A 127 -31.58 -7.70 29.14
N PHE A 128 -32.88 -7.39 29.13
CA PHE A 128 -33.54 -6.83 27.95
C PHE A 128 -32.97 -5.45 27.58
N GLN A 129 -32.81 -4.54 28.54
CA GLN A 129 -32.17 -3.22 28.30
C GLN A 129 -30.74 -3.32 27.72
N ILE A 130 -29.95 -4.30 28.20
CA ILE A 130 -28.61 -4.59 27.68
C ILE A 130 -28.69 -5.12 26.23
N VAL A 131 -29.62 -6.03 25.92
CA VAL A 131 -29.81 -6.55 24.55
C VAL A 131 -30.23 -5.46 23.58
N ASP A 132 -31.12 -4.56 23.99
CA ASP A 132 -31.53 -3.43 23.16
C ASP A 132 -30.34 -2.48 22.91
N SER A 133 -29.54 -2.17 23.94
CA SER A 133 -28.30 -1.40 23.78
C SER A 133 -27.27 -2.08 22.85
N CYS A 134 -27.12 -3.41 22.94
CA CYS A 134 -26.25 -4.18 22.03
C CYS A 134 -26.75 -4.13 20.58
N LYS A 135 -28.06 -4.19 20.37
CA LYS A 135 -28.68 -4.09 19.04
C LYS A 135 -28.46 -2.70 18.43
N ASP A 136 -28.67 -1.65 19.21
CA ASP A 136 -28.50 -0.26 18.76
C ASP A 136 -27.03 0.04 18.41
N LEU A 137 -26.08 -0.59 19.11
CA LEU A 137 -24.64 -0.59 18.78
C LEU A 137 -24.23 -1.50 17.60
N GLY A 138 -25.15 -2.26 17.02
CA GLY A 138 -24.88 -3.15 15.90
C GLY A 138 -24.11 -4.44 16.24
N VAL A 139 -24.15 -4.89 17.51
CA VAL A 139 -23.47 -6.12 17.97
C VAL A 139 -23.94 -7.33 17.15
N GLY A 140 -23.00 -8.00 16.49
CA GLY A 140 -23.30 -9.17 15.65
C GLY A 140 -23.43 -10.48 16.42
N LEU A 141 -22.71 -10.61 17.55
CA LEU A 141 -22.62 -11.85 18.32
C LEU A 141 -22.69 -11.62 19.83
N ILE A 142 -23.66 -12.23 20.50
CA ILE A 142 -23.67 -12.38 21.97
C ILE A 142 -23.15 -13.77 22.35
N LYS A 143 -22.20 -13.80 23.28
CA LYS A 143 -21.61 -15.00 23.88
C LYS A 143 -22.16 -15.20 25.28
N LEU A 144 -23.02 -16.20 25.40
CA LEU A 144 -23.66 -16.57 26.67
C LEU A 144 -22.66 -17.40 27.48
N THR A 145 -22.30 -16.93 28.67
CA THR A 145 -21.30 -17.52 29.56
C THR A 145 -21.71 -17.34 31.02
N GLY A 146 -20.85 -17.74 31.96
CA GLY A 146 -21.09 -17.73 33.40
C GLY A 146 -20.60 -19.01 34.05
N GLY A 147 -21.19 -19.36 35.19
CA GLY A 147 -20.95 -20.65 35.85
C GLY A 147 -21.50 -21.79 35.00
N GLU A 148 -22.81 -21.81 34.79
CA GLU A 148 -23.47 -22.50 33.69
C GLU A 148 -24.67 -21.65 33.27
N ALA A 149 -24.58 -21.03 32.09
CA ALA A 149 -25.56 -20.04 31.62
C ALA A 149 -26.99 -20.61 31.57
N MET A 150 -27.13 -21.90 31.28
CA MET A 150 -28.43 -22.57 31.21
C MET A 150 -29.15 -22.71 32.57
N LEU A 151 -28.48 -22.45 33.70
CA LEU A 151 -29.09 -22.44 35.04
C LEU A 151 -29.75 -21.11 35.41
N HIS A 152 -29.51 -20.03 34.65
CA HIS A 152 -30.13 -18.75 34.95
C HIS A 152 -31.67 -18.85 34.87
N PRO A 153 -32.45 -18.40 35.87
CA PRO A 153 -33.90 -18.64 35.93
C PRO A 153 -34.68 -18.17 34.69
N HIS A 154 -34.20 -17.11 34.03
CA HIS A 154 -34.79 -16.55 32.81
C HIS A 154 -33.96 -16.81 31.55
N PHE A 155 -33.08 -17.82 31.54
CA PHE A 155 -32.22 -18.15 30.38
C PHE A 155 -33.03 -18.21 29.07
N TRP A 156 -34.14 -18.97 29.07
CA TRP A 156 -35.00 -19.15 27.90
C TRP A 156 -35.68 -17.86 27.43
N ASP A 157 -35.97 -16.92 28.33
CA ASP A 157 -36.59 -15.65 27.99
C ASP A 157 -35.57 -14.69 27.38
N ILE A 158 -34.35 -14.66 27.95
CA ILE A 158 -33.22 -13.87 27.45
C ILE A 158 -32.81 -14.31 26.04
N VAL A 159 -32.59 -15.61 25.80
CA VAL A 159 -32.18 -16.09 24.46
C VAL A 159 -33.25 -15.90 23.39
N LYS A 160 -34.54 -16.05 23.74
CA LYS A 160 -35.65 -15.68 22.85
C LYS A 160 -35.63 -14.19 22.51
N TYR A 161 -35.32 -13.34 23.48
CA TYR A 161 -35.27 -11.88 23.29
C TYR A 161 -34.07 -11.45 22.42
N ILE A 162 -32.91 -12.08 22.61
CA ILE A 162 -31.73 -11.89 21.75
C ILE A 162 -32.05 -12.28 20.30
N ASN A 163 -32.63 -13.47 20.09
CA ASN A 163 -33.02 -13.94 18.76
C ASN A 163 -34.09 -13.06 18.11
N LYS A 164 -35.08 -12.58 18.88
CA LYS A 164 -36.10 -11.62 18.41
C LYS A 164 -35.47 -10.31 17.92
N ASN A 165 -34.36 -9.89 18.51
CA ASN A 165 -33.60 -8.72 18.11
C ASN A 165 -32.56 -8.99 17.00
N GLY A 166 -32.47 -10.22 16.48
CA GLY A 166 -31.67 -10.57 15.30
C GLY A 166 -30.16 -10.75 15.56
N ILE A 167 -29.72 -10.76 16.82
CA ILE A 167 -28.31 -10.93 17.18
C ILE A 167 -27.96 -12.42 17.22
N SER A 168 -26.83 -12.82 16.63
CA SER A 168 -26.39 -14.22 16.68
C SER A 168 -25.96 -14.62 18.08
N MET A 169 -26.18 -15.88 18.46
CA MET A 169 -25.75 -16.42 19.75
C MET A 169 -24.71 -17.52 19.61
N ARG A 170 -23.73 -17.50 20.52
CA ARG A 170 -22.88 -18.63 20.88
C ARG A 170 -23.05 -18.94 22.37
N LEU A 171 -23.33 -20.19 22.71
CA LEU A 171 -23.40 -20.65 24.10
C LEU A 171 -22.06 -21.26 24.53
N TYR A 172 -21.54 -20.85 25.68
CA TYR A 172 -20.46 -21.52 26.41
C TYR A 172 -21.09 -22.36 27.53
N THR A 173 -20.80 -23.66 27.56
CA THR A 173 -21.42 -24.59 28.53
C THR A 173 -20.43 -25.66 28.97
N ASN A 174 -20.64 -26.16 30.20
CA ASN A 174 -19.95 -27.34 30.72
C ASN A 174 -20.51 -28.68 30.19
N GLY A 175 -21.59 -28.62 29.38
CA GLY A 175 -22.19 -29.75 28.68
C GLY A 175 -23.28 -30.49 29.46
N SER A 176 -23.29 -30.43 30.79
CA SER A 176 -24.20 -31.22 31.66
C SER A 176 -25.70 -30.95 31.48
N CYS A 177 -26.07 -29.77 30.94
CA CYS A 177 -27.46 -29.39 30.66
C CYS A 177 -27.95 -29.85 29.27
N LEU A 178 -27.11 -30.50 28.48
CA LEU A 178 -27.42 -30.87 27.10
C LEU A 178 -28.12 -32.24 27.03
N ASN A 179 -29.30 -32.25 26.43
CA ASN A 179 -30.06 -33.46 26.12
C ASN A 179 -30.94 -33.18 24.90
N LYS A 180 -31.62 -34.21 24.37
CA LYS A 180 -32.44 -34.05 23.15
C LYS A 180 -33.41 -32.86 23.23
N LYS A 181 -34.12 -32.69 24.35
CA LYS A 181 -35.11 -31.62 24.55
C LYS A 181 -34.46 -30.24 24.66
N THR A 182 -33.34 -30.12 25.37
CA THR A 182 -32.64 -28.83 25.47
C THR A 182 -31.95 -28.46 24.16
N VAL A 183 -31.36 -29.40 23.43
CA VAL A 183 -30.78 -29.15 22.09
C VAL A 183 -31.85 -28.71 21.07
N GLU A 184 -33.01 -29.36 21.07
CA GLU A 184 -34.16 -28.96 20.25
C GLU A 184 -34.61 -27.53 20.56
N ASN A 185 -34.79 -27.20 21.86
CA ASN A 185 -35.10 -25.84 22.29
C ASN A 185 -34.01 -24.83 21.88
N LEU A 186 -32.73 -25.17 22.02
CA LEU A 186 -31.58 -24.31 21.67
C LEU A 186 -31.55 -24.00 20.16
N LYS A 187 -31.91 -24.97 19.30
CA LYS A 187 -32.12 -24.74 17.87
C LYS A 187 -33.33 -23.83 17.62
N THR A 188 -34.45 -24.06 18.29
CA THR A 188 -35.68 -23.24 18.15
C THR A 188 -35.47 -21.78 18.54
N VAL A 189 -34.66 -21.51 19.57
CA VAL A 189 -34.33 -20.13 19.98
C VAL A 189 -33.16 -19.53 19.20
N GLY A 190 -32.64 -20.19 18.14
CA GLY A 190 -31.66 -19.59 17.23
C GLY A 190 -30.20 -19.64 17.69
N ILE A 191 -29.80 -20.53 18.61
CA ILE A 191 -28.37 -20.68 18.95
C ILE A 191 -27.62 -21.26 17.75
N SER A 192 -26.64 -20.52 17.25
CA SER A 192 -25.93 -20.81 16.00
C SER A 192 -24.65 -21.64 16.18
N GLU A 193 -24.10 -21.65 17.39
CA GLU A 193 -22.86 -22.34 17.74
C GLU A 193 -22.81 -22.61 19.25
N ILE A 194 -22.31 -23.77 19.67
CA ILE A 194 -22.13 -24.13 21.08
C ILE A 194 -20.68 -24.54 21.31
N GLN A 195 -20.03 -23.88 22.27
CA GLN A 195 -18.70 -24.23 22.75
C GLN A 195 -18.84 -25.03 24.05
N ILE A 196 -18.51 -26.31 23.99
CA ILE A 196 -18.60 -27.26 25.11
C ILE A 196 -17.21 -27.50 25.66
N SER A 197 -17.05 -27.37 26.98
CA SER A 197 -15.81 -27.70 27.67
C SER A 197 -15.57 -29.21 27.72
N LEU A 198 -14.44 -29.67 27.19
CA LEU A 198 -13.99 -31.07 27.22
C LEU A 198 -12.46 -31.12 27.47
N ASP A 199 -12.05 -30.76 28.68
CA ASP A 199 -10.65 -30.54 29.07
C ASP A 199 -9.91 -31.82 29.52
N GLY A 200 -10.23 -32.94 28.90
CA GLY A 200 -9.55 -34.22 29.06
C GLY A 200 -9.67 -35.02 27.76
N GLY A 201 -8.62 -35.78 27.43
CA GLY A 201 -8.67 -36.84 26.42
C GLY A 201 -9.27 -38.14 26.97
N THR A 202 -9.36 -38.28 28.30
CA THR A 202 -10.03 -39.40 28.98
C THR A 202 -11.18 -38.93 29.87
N GLU A 203 -12.08 -39.87 30.19
CA GLU A 203 -13.16 -39.67 31.17
C GLU A 203 -12.63 -39.35 32.56
N GLU A 204 -11.62 -40.10 33.03
CA GLU A 204 -10.98 -39.90 34.33
C GLU A 204 -10.41 -38.50 34.48
N THR A 205 -9.61 -38.04 33.50
CA THR A 205 -9.00 -36.71 33.53
C THR A 205 -10.07 -35.61 33.45
N HIS A 206 -11.04 -35.70 32.54
CA HIS A 206 -12.07 -34.66 32.42
C HIS A 206 -12.98 -34.57 33.65
N ASP A 207 -13.51 -35.71 34.10
CA ASP A 207 -14.47 -35.76 35.20
C ASP A 207 -13.81 -35.38 36.53
N THR A 208 -12.53 -35.73 36.74
CA THR A 208 -11.75 -35.26 37.90
C THR A 208 -11.52 -33.75 37.80
N PHE A 209 -10.99 -33.26 36.67
CA PHE A 209 -10.67 -31.85 36.46
C PHE A 209 -11.88 -30.91 36.63
N ARG A 210 -13.06 -31.36 36.19
CA ARG A 210 -14.34 -30.63 36.30
C ARG A 210 -15.12 -30.94 37.57
N ASN A 211 -14.69 -31.95 38.35
CA ASN A 211 -15.41 -32.53 39.50
C ASN A 211 -16.86 -32.88 39.13
N ALA A 212 -16.99 -33.74 38.12
CA ALA A 212 -18.25 -34.02 37.41
C ALA A 212 -18.33 -35.48 36.89
N PRO A 213 -18.54 -36.48 37.76
CA PRO A 213 -18.55 -37.90 37.37
C PRO A 213 -19.59 -38.22 36.27
N GLY A 214 -19.13 -38.85 35.19
CA GLY A 214 -19.90 -39.20 34.00
C GLY A 214 -20.09 -38.08 32.97
N ASN A 215 -19.56 -36.87 33.19
CA ASN A 215 -19.79 -35.72 32.32
C ASN A 215 -19.12 -35.89 30.95
N TYR A 216 -17.92 -36.47 30.89
CA TYR A 216 -17.24 -36.79 29.63
C TYR A 216 -18.09 -37.68 28.71
N LYS A 217 -18.59 -38.81 29.23
CA LYS A 217 -19.49 -39.71 28.50
C LYS A 217 -20.80 -39.04 28.13
N HIS A 218 -21.33 -38.15 28.98
CA HIS A 218 -22.53 -37.38 28.70
C HIS A 218 -22.32 -36.45 27.50
N ILE A 219 -21.25 -35.64 27.50
CA ILE A 219 -20.89 -34.75 26.38
C ILE A 219 -20.81 -35.54 25.07
N LEU A 220 -20.01 -36.61 25.01
CA LEU A 220 -19.83 -37.40 23.79
C LEU A 220 -21.15 -37.99 23.25
N ARG A 221 -22.09 -38.37 24.13
CA ARG A 221 -23.43 -38.84 23.74
C ARG A 221 -24.32 -37.73 23.17
N THR A 222 -24.07 -36.47 23.50
CA THR A 222 -24.83 -35.31 22.99
C THR A 222 -24.30 -34.78 21.65
N LEU A 223 -23.03 -35.00 21.30
CA LEU A 223 -22.43 -34.52 20.04
C LEU A 223 -23.21 -34.97 18.79
N PRO A 224 -23.63 -36.25 18.62
CA PRO A 224 -24.43 -36.66 17.47
C PRO A 224 -25.80 -35.98 17.40
N ILE A 225 -26.37 -35.60 18.55
CA ILE A 225 -27.66 -34.88 18.62
C ILE A 225 -27.47 -33.46 18.10
N LEU A 226 -26.44 -32.75 18.58
CA LEU A 226 -26.10 -31.39 18.14
C LEU A 226 -25.82 -31.32 16.63
N ILE A 227 -25.06 -32.28 16.11
CA ILE A 227 -24.75 -32.41 14.67
C ILE A 227 -26.06 -32.64 13.87
N ARG A 228 -26.95 -33.52 14.35
CA ARG A 228 -28.24 -33.80 13.70
C ARG A 228 -29.19 -32.59 13.67
N PHE A 229 -29.13 -31.71 14.66
CA PHE A 229 -29.88 -30.44 14.66
C PHE A 229 -29.14 -29.31 13.93
N GLU A 230 -28.03 -29.60 13.23
CA GLU A 230 -27.21 -28.62 12.51
C GLU A 230 -26.81 -27.43 13.38
N ILE A 231 -26.43 -27.69 14.63
CA ILE A 231 -25.79 -26.71 15.51
C ILE A 231 -24.28 -26.87 15.34
N ARG A 232 -23.57 -25.76 15.08
CA ARG A 232 -22.10 -25.80 15.00
C ARG A 232 -21.53 -26.08 16.38
N VAL A 233 -20.65 -27.07 16.51
CA VAL A 233 -20.05 -27.45 17.79
C VAL A 233 -18.57 -27.08 17.81
N ILE A 234 -18.14 -26.47 18.92
CA ILE A 234 -16.74 -26.27 19.27
C ILE A 234 -16.48 -27.10 20.54
N LEU A 235 -15.51 -28.01 20.51
CA LEU A 235 -14.95 -28.61 21.72
C LEU A 235 -13.79 -27.75 22.23
N SER A 236 -13.82 -27.42 23.52
CA SER A 236 -12.88 -26.51 24.17
C SER A 236 -12.03 -27.24 25.21
N PHE A 237 -10.70 -27.12 25.12
CA PHE A 237 -9.76 -27.73 26.06
C PHE A 237 -8.91 -26.65 26.73
N THR A 238 -9.07 -26.47 28.05
CA THR A 238 -8.22 -25.58 28.86
C THR A 238 -6.97 -26.33 29.29
N VAL A 239 -5.79 -25.87 28.89
CA VAL A 239 -4.53 -26.55 29.23
C VAL A 239 -4.13 -26.23 30.66
N THR A 240 -3.70 -27.25 31.39
CA THR A 240 -3.10 -27.16 32.73
C THR A 240 -1.96 -28.15 32.87
N ASP A 241 -1.17 -28.03 33.94
CA ASP A 241 -0.15 -28.99 34.36
C ASP A 241 -0.71 -30.42 34.53
N TYR A 242 -1.99 -30.55 34.88
CA TYR A 242 -2.66 -31.84 35.05
C TYR A 242 -3.01 -32.53 33.71
N ASN A 243 -3.46 -31.79 32.70
CA ASN A 243 -4.02 -32.37 31.47
C ASN A 243 -3.19 -32.14 30.18
N VAL A 244 -2.09 -31.37 30.22
CA VAL A 244 -1.27 -31.04 29.03
C VAL A 244 -0.84 -32.26 28.20
N ASN A 245 -0.55 -33.40 28.85
CA ASN A 245 -0.10 -34.61 28.16
C ASN A 245 -1.25 -35.29 27.35
N GLU A 246 -2.51 -34.94 27.59
CA GLU A 246 -3.67 -35.52 26.89
C GLU A 246 -4.14 -34.72 25.66
N ILE A 247 -3.55 -33.56 25.33
CA ILE A 247 -4.03 -32.70 24.23
C ILE A 247 -4.13 -33.47 22.90
N ASN A 248 -3.11 -34.29 22.57
CA ASN A 248 -3.11 -35.10 21.36
C ASN A 248 -4.19 -36.21 21.35
N LEU A 249 -4.57 -36.71 22.54
CA LEU A 249 -5.66 -37.69 22.69
C LEU A 249 -7.02 -36.99 22.53
N PHE A 250 -7.22 -35.85 23.19
CA PHE A 250 -8.40 -35.00 23.01
C PHE A 250 -8.64 -34.63 21.52
N ILE A 251 -7.59 -34.22 20.79
CA ILE A 251 -7.70 -33.94 19.35
C ILE A 251 -8.12 -35.19 18.56
N ARG A 252 -7.61 -36.38 18.93
CA ARG A 252 -7.97 -37.65 18.28
C ARG A 252 -9.45 -38.00 18.50
N GLU A 253 -9.94 -37.88 19.73
CA GLU A 253 -11.34 -38.16 20.08
C GLU A 253 -12.29 -37.15 19.42
N ALA A 254 -11.97 -35.86 19.47
CA ALA A 254 -12.76 -34.81 18.84
C ALA A 254 -12.88 -34.99 17.31
N ARG A 255 -11.81 -35.46 16.63
CA ARG A 255 -11.80 -35.75 15.18
C ARG A 255 -12.71 -36.90 14.76
N GLN A 256 -13.19 -37.75 15.67
CA GLN A 256 -14.15 -38.80 15.33
C GLN A 256 -15.52 -38.24 14.93
N PHE A 257 -15.81 -36.99 15.30
CA PHE A 257 -17.08 -36.32 15.04
C PHE A 257 -16.96 -35.34 13.85
N PRO A 258 -17.69 -35.55 12.74
CA PRO A 258 -17.65 -34.64 11.59
C PRO A 258 -18.22 -33.27 11.98
N ASN A 259 -17.68 -32.21 11.38
CA ASN A 259 -18.08 -30.81 11.57
C ASN A 259 -17.93 -30.25 13.00
N VAL A 260 -17.19 -30.94 13.88
CA VAL A 260 -16.79 -30.40 15.18
C VAL A 260 -15.50 -29.59 15.03
N LYS A 261 -15.51 -28.33 15.47
CA LYS A 261 -14.31 -27.50 15.61
C LYS A 261 -13.65 -27.78 16.96
N ILE A 262 -12.35 -27.51 17.05
CA ILE A 262 -11.59 -27.64 18.28
C ILE A 262 -10.98 -26.28 18.64
N VAL A 263 -11.05 -25.91 19.91
CA VAL A 263 -10.36 -24.75 20.49
C VAL A 263 -9.57 -25.22 21.69
N ILE A 264 -8.29 -24.86 21.74
CA ILE A 264 -7.44 -25.05 22.91
C ILE A 264 -7.25 -23.67 23.53
N SER A 265 -7.58 -23.53 24.81
CA SER A 265 -7.47 -22.28 25.57
C SER A 265 -6.09 -22.15 26.22
N PRO A 266 -5.66 -20.92 26.61
CA PRO A 266 -4.37 -20.69 27.24
C PRO A 266 -4.15 -21.53 28.51
N TYR A 267 -2.88 -21.69 28.89
CA TYR A 267 -2.50 -22.41 30.10
C TYR A 267 -3.06 -21.73 31.37
N ILE A 268 -3.64 -22.52 32.26
CA ILE A 268 -4.10 -22.14 33.60
C ILE A 268 -3.52 -23.15 34.60
N ASN A 269 -3.18 -22.73 35.82
CA ASN A 269 -2.70 -23.66 36.86
C ASN A 269 -3.87 -24.51 37.42
N TYR A 270 -3.66 -25.81 37.63
CA TYR A 270 -4.69 -26.74 38.13
C TYR A 270 -5.28 -26.38 39.51
N HIS A 271 -4.63 -25.52 40.30
CA HIS A 271 -5.02 -25.23 41.69
C HIS A 271 -5.20 -23.75 42.07
N GLN A 272 -5.05 -22.79 41.14
CA GLN A 272 -5.16 -21.35 41.46
C GLN A 272 -5.93 -20.52 40.43
N THR A 273 -7.13 -20.04 40.81
CA THR A 273 -7.89 -19.02 40.09
C THR A 273 -8.73 -18.11 41.02
N TYR A 274 -8.24 -17.81 42.23
CA TYR A 274 -8.89 -16.83 43.13
C TYR A 274 -7.95 -15.75 43.71
N GLN A 275 -6.66 -15.76 43.35
CA GLN A 275 -5.74 -14.67 43.67
C GLN A 275 -5.41 -13.95 42.37
N GLY A 276 -6.07 -12.80 42.17
CA GLY A 276 -6.10 -12.05 40.91
C GLY A 276 -4.81 -11.30 40.57
N ASP A 277 -3.65 -11.93 40.75
CA ASP A 277 -2.35 -11.52 40.23
C ASP A 277 -1.36 -12.70 40.26
N ARG A 278 -1.22 -13.36 39.10
CA ARG A 278 -0.04 -14.10 38.59
C ARG A 278 -0.46 -14.95 37.39
N PHE A 279 -0.01 -14.59 36.20
CA PHE A 279 0.30 -15.61 35.20
C PHE A 279 1.39 -16.49 35.82
N VAL A 280 1.09 -17.76 36.07
CA VAL A 280 2.10 -18.70 36.57
C VAL A 280 3.09 -18.95 35.43
N ASP A 281 4.39 -18.88 35.70
CA ASP A 281 5.41 -19.23 34.72
C ASP A 281 5.18 -20.65 34.23
N VAL A 282 4.87 -20.77 32.94
CA VAL A 282 4.65 -22.06 32.27
C VAL A 282 6.02 -22.70 32.13
N SER A 283 6.21 -23.93 32.65
CA SER A 283 7.51 -24.61 32.55
C SER A 283 7.94 -24.76 31.09
N GLU A 284 9.24 -24.65 30.81
CA GLU A 284 9.76 -24.74 29.43
C GLU A 284 9.32 -26.05 28.76
N GLU A 285 9.32 -27.17 29.49
CA GLU A 285 8.77 -28.47 29.04
C GLU A 285 7.30 -28.38 28.60
N THR A 286 6.47 -27.64 29.34
CA THR A 286 5.05 -27.42 28.99
C THR A 286 4.94 -26.53 27.75
N VAL A 287 5.80 -25.52 27.61
CA VAL A 287 5.86 -24.65 26.42
C VAL A 287 6.32 -25.44 25.18
N GLU A 288 7.29 -26.34 25.31
CA GLU A 288 7.76 -27.20 24.22
C GLU A 288 6.68 -28.19 23.76
N LYS A 289 6.01 -28.88 24.68
CA LYS A 289 4.86 -29.76 24.36
C LYS A 289 3.73 -29.00 23.66
N LEU A 290 3.45 -27.76 24.11
CA LEU A 290 2.48 -26.89 23.46
C LEU A 290 2.91 -26.50 22.04
N LYS A 291 4.19 -26.16 21.83
CA LYS A 291 4.75 -25.89 20.50
C LYS A 291 4.65 -27.10 19.58
N GLU A 292 5.09 -28.28 20.03
CA GLU A 292 5.03 -29.53 19.24
C GLU A 292 3.59 -29.89 18.84
N CYS A 293 2.65 -29.84 19.79
CA CYS A 293 1.24 -30.11 19.52
C CYS A 293 0.64 -29.06 18.58
N PHE A 294 1.00 -27.78 18.74
CA PHE A 294 0.60 -26.71 17.83
C PHE A 294 1.13 -26.95 16.41
N GLU A 295 2.41 -27.29 16.29
CA GLU A 295 3.08 -27.48 15.00
C GLU A 295 2.47 -28.62 14.17
N ASN A 296 2.15 -29.72 14.81
CA ASN A 296 1.52 -30.88 14.18
C ASN A 296 0.03 -30.69 13.84
N ASN A 297 -0.61 -29.62 14.33
CA ASN A 297 -2.06 -29.41 14.21
C ASN A 297 -2.47 -28.01 13.69
N LYS A 298 -1.55 -27.23 13.09
CA LYS A 298 -1.74 -25.81 12.68
C LYS A 298 -3.06 -25.48 11.95
N ASN A 299 -3.66 -26.45 11.24
CA ASN A 299 -4.92 -26.27 10.50
C ASN A 299 -6.19 -26.22 11.38
N ILE A 300 -6.10 -26.54 12.66
CA ILE A 300 -7.25 -26.71 13.57
C ILE A 300 -7.38 -25.57 14.58
N TRP A 301 -6.28 -24.88 14.89
CA TRP A 301 -6.27 -23.77 15.83
C TRP A 301 -6.99 -22.55 15.25
N SER A 302 -7.75 -21.83 16.09
CA SER A 302 -8.29 -20.53 15.71
C SER A 302 -7.15 -19.57 15.35
N ASP A 303 -7.32 -18.74 14.31
CA ASP A 303 -6.24 -17.90 13.78
C ASP A 303 -5.63 -16.96 14.84
N LYS A 304 -6.41 -16.59 15.87
CA LYS A 304 -5.97 -15.78 17.02
C LYS A 304 -4.84 -16.41 17.86
N ILE A 305 -4.66 -17.75 17.81
CA ILE A 305 -3.57 -18.47 18.48
C ILE A 305 -2.39 -18.75 17.53
N LYS A 306 -2.61 -18.70 16.20
CA LYS A 306 -1.51 -18.91 15.25
C LYS A 306 -0.39 -17.89 15.39
N TYR A 307 -0.74 -16.64 15.70
CA TYR A 307 0.21 -15.55 15.89
C TYR A 307 0.94 -15.60 17.24
N SER A 308 0.35 -16.18 18.30
CA SER A 308 0.91 -16.15 19.65
C SER A 308 2.07 -17.13 19.90
N LEU A 309 2.31 -18.04 18.95
CA LEU A 309 3.35 -19.08 19.02
C LEU A 309 4.40 -18.95 17.92
N SER A 310 4.17 -18.10 16.91
CA SER A 310 5.09 -17.93 15.76
C SER A 310 6.14 -16.84 15.95
N PHE A 311 5.94 -15.90 16.89
CA PHE A 311 6.86 -14.77 17.10
C PHE A 311 7.19 -14.54 18.59
N SER A 312 8.41 -14.92 18.97
CA SER A 312 9.11 -14.61 20.24
C SER A 312 8.66 -15.31 21.54
N ASN A 313 9.52 -15.22 22.57
CA ASN A 313 9.46 -15.96 23.84
C ASN A 313 8.47 -15.39 24.88
N ARG A 314 7.36 -14.76 24.47
CA ARG A 314 6.28 -14.36 25.39
C ARG A 314 4.91 -14.65 24.78
N PHE A 315 4.06 -15.30 25.56
CA PHE A 315 2.73 -15.77 25.14
C PHE A 315 1.76 -14.60 24.99
N ILE A 316 1.78 -13.91 23.85
CA ILE A 316 0.87 -12.80 23.55
C ILE A 316 0.05 -13.15 22.30
N GLY A 317 -1.15 -13.69 22.53
CA GLY A 317 -2.20 -13.71 21.52
C GLY A 317 -3.02 -12.43 21.60
N TYR A 318 -3.37 -11.85 20.46
CA TYR A 318 -4.26 -10.69 20.38
C TYR A 318 -5.67 -11.07 20.87
N CYS A 319 -5.89 -10.86 22.16
CA CYS A 319 -7.18 -11.05 22.79
C CYS A 319 -8.13 -9.92 22.35
N GLY A 320 -9.35 -10.25 21.94
CA GLY A 320 -10.29 -9.29 21.32
C GLY A 320 -10.90 -8.25 22.26
N PHE A 321 -10.73 -8.45 23.56
CA PHE A 321 -11.31 -7.59 24.59
C PHE A 321 -10.79 -6.15 24.46
N GLY A 322 -11.71 -5.19 24.52
CA GLY A 322 -11.42 -3.76 24.33
C GLY A 322 -11.20 -3.31 22.88
N ILE A 323 -10.93 -4.24 21.95
CA ILE A 323 -10.70 -3.94 20.52
C ILE A 323 -11.98 -4.09 19.71
N TYR A 324 -12.64 -5.25 19.81
CA TYR A 324 -13.96 -5.52 19.20
C TYR A 324 -14.90 -6.29 20.14
N SER A 325 -14.51 -6.57 21.39
CA SER A 325 -15.40 -7.21 22.36
C SER A 325 -15.37 -6.67 23.79
N LEU A 326 -16.49 -6.79 24.49
CA LEU A 326 -16.65 -6.44 25.92
C LEU A 326 -17.17 -7.64 26.74
N TYR A 327 -17.00 -7.56 28.05
CA TYR A 327 -17.56 -8.51 29.02
C TYR A 327 -18.50 -7.79 29.99
N ILE A 328 -19.71 -8.33 30.17
CA ILE A 328 -20.71 -7.84 31.12
C ILE A 328 -20.96 -8.95 32.16
N ASP A 329 -20.73 -8.65 33.44
CA ASP A 329 -20.90 -9.62 34.53
C ASP A 329 -22.38 -9.74 35.00
N SER A 330 -22.69 -10.77 35.80
CA SER A 330 -24.08 -11.02 36.26
C SER A 330 -24.63 -9.97 37.23
N PHE A 331 -23.81 -8.98 37.61
CA PHE A 331 -24.18 -7.83 38.44
C PHE A 331 -24.26 -6.51 37.64
N GLY A 332 -23.99 -6.54 36.33
CA GLY A 332 -24.01 -5.37 35.46
C GLY A 332 -22.74 -4.51 35.51
N LYS A 333 -21.60 -5.06 35.95
CA LYS A 333 -20.29 -4.44 35.70
C LYS A 333 -19.86 -4.73 34.28
N ILE A 334 -19.18 -3.76 33.68
CA ILE A 334 -18.54 -3.90 32.37
C ILE A 334 -17.03 -3.88 32.59
N ILE A 335 -16.37 -4.97 32.23
CA ILE A 335 -14.95 -5.22 32.54
C ILE A 335 -14.18 -5.54 31.25
N LEU A 336 -12.87 -5.29 31.24
CA LEU A 336 -12.05 -5.59 30.08
C LEU A 336 -11.95 -7.11 29.87
N CYS A 337 -11.56 -7.87 30.89
CA CYS A 337 -11.43 -9.33 30.81
C CYS A 337 -11.67 -9.96 32.20
N PRO A 338 -12.43 -11.05 32.32
CA PRO A 338 -12.67 -11.71 33.62
C PRO A 338 -11.39 -12.28 34.24
N LEU A 339 -10.41 -12.69 33.42
CA LEU A 339 -9.10 -13.17 33.90
C LEU A 339 -8.22 -12.04 34.44
N LEU A 340 -8.48 -10.78 34.07
CA LEU A 340 -7.72 -9.62 34.55
C LEU A 340 -8.35 -8.98 35.80
N GLY A 341 -9.50 -9.49 36.28
CA GLY A 341 -10.12 -9.29 37.61
C GLY A 341 -10.49 -7.87 38.04
N ASN A 342 -9.54 -6.95 37.96
CA ASN A 342 -9.51 -5.63 38.59
C ASN A 342 -9.79 -4.49 37.59
N ILE A 343 -9.76 -4.75 36.28
CA ILE A 343 -9.96 -3.73 35.22
C ILE A 343 -11.46 -3.59 34.90
N GLN A 344 -12.17 -2.86 35.76
CA GLN A 344 -13.55 -2.42 35.51
C GLN A 344 -13.55 -1.18 34.62
N LEU A 345 -14.29 -1.23 33.51
CA LEU A 345 -14.44 -0.14 32.54
C LEU A 345 -15.62 0.78 32.88
N GLY A 346 -16.63 0.24 33.58
CA GLY A 346 -17.83 0.94 34.03
C GLY A 346 -18.91 -0.05 34.49
N THR A 347 -20.16 0.36 34.38
CA THR A 347 -21.37 -0.40 34.70
C THR A 347 -22.46 -0.17 33.66
N ILE A 348 -23.47 -1.03 33.61
CA ILE A 348 -24.60 -0.89 32.68
C ILE A 348 -25.39 0.42 32.85
N THR A 349 -25.28 1.11 34.00
CA THR A 349 -25.89 2.43 34.22
C THR A 349 -25.12 3.58 33.57
N ASP A 350 -23.85 3.38 33.23
CA ASP A 350 -23.02 4.41 32.56
C ASP A 350 -23.20 4.41 31.03
N GLY A 351 -23.95 3.42 30.50
CA GLY A 351 -24.21 3.20 29.07
C GLY A 351 -23.11 2.40 28.37
N ILE A 352 -23.47 1.31 27.69
CA ILE A 352 -22.52 0.44 26.97
C ILE A 352 -21.80 1.23 25.87
N GLU A 353 -22.54 2.06 25.13
CA GLU A 353 -22.02 2.96 24.08
C GLU A 353 -20.97 3.92 24.65
N ASN A 354 -21.34 4.66 25.70
CA ASN A 354 -20.46 5.62 26.35
C ASN A 354 -19.18 4.97 26.92
N ILE A 355 -19.28 3.78 27.52
CA ILE A 355 -18.09 3.04 27.96
C ILE A 355 -17.23 2.62 26.77
N TRP A 356 -17.84 2.15 25.69
CA TRP A 356 -17.12 1.65 24.51
C TRP A 356 -16.38 2.75 23.74
N GLU A 357 -16.97 3.94 23.67
CA GLU A 357 -16.44 5.10 22.95
C GLU A 357 -15.51 5.95 23.83
N ASN A 358 -15.90 6.25 25.07
CA ASN A 358 -15.28 7.29 25.89
C ASN A 358 -14.46 6.76 27.08
N SER A 359 -14.37 5.44 27.31
CA SER A 359 -13.54 4.91 28.40
C SER A 359 -12.06 5.21 28.17
N LYS A 360 -11.46 5.96 29.10
CA LYS A 360 -10.02 6.28 29.10
C LYS A 360 -9.16 5.02 29.08
N ILE A 361 -9.57 3.98 29.83
CA ILE A 361 -8.89 2.69 29.87
C ILE A 361 -8.89 2.03 28.48
N LEU A 362 -10.01 2.08 27.75
CA LEU A 362 -10.06 1.55 26.39
C LEU A 362 -9.22 2.37 25.42
N MET A 363 -9.22 3.70 25.51
CA MET A 363 -8.39 4.55 24.65
C MET A 363 -6.89 4.29 24.85
N GLU A 364 -6.45 4.21 26.10
CA GLU A 364 -5.05 3.90 26.46
C GLU A 364 -4.67 2.45 26.10
N TYR A 365 -5.57 1.48 26.31
CA TYR A 365 -5.35 0.11 25.88
C TYR A 365 -5.23 0.00 24.35
N ARG A 366 -6.11 0.68 23.60
CA ARG A 366 -6.10 0.72 22.12
C ARG A 366 -4.86 1.40 21.57
N SER A 367 -4.29 2.41 22.24
CA SER A 367 -3.06 3.07 21.77
C SER A 367 -1.79 2.21 21.93
N HIS A 368 -1.78 1.26 22.87
CA HIS A 368 -0.64 0.37 23.13
C HIS A 368 -0.79 -1.05 22.52
N THR A 369 -1.96 -1.37 21.95
CA THR A 369 -2.25 -2.68 21.33
C THR A 369 -2.20 -2.66 19.80
N ILE A 370 -2.12 -1.47 19.20
CA ILE A 370 -1.52 -1.30 17.88
C ILE A 370 -0.03 -1.53 18.07
N ALA A 371 0.43 -2.76 17.86
CA ALA A 371 1.85 -3.09 17.97
C ALA A 371 2.68 -2.35 16.91
N ASP A 372 3.92 -2.01 17.26
CA ASP A 372 4.90 -1.34 16.39
C ASP A 372 5.37 -2.18 15.17
N GLU A 373 4.75 -3.34 14.92
CA GLU A 373 4.98 -4.19 13.74
C GLU A 373 3.78 -4.12 12.78
N GLY A 374 3.65 -2.97 12.11
CA GLY A 374 2.70 -2.79 11.01
C GLY A 374 3.13 -3.54 9.75
N ILE A 375 2.17 -4.19 9.07
CA ILE A 375 2.43 -4.91 7.82
C ILE A 375 2.93 -3.93 6.74
N THR A 376 4.15 -4.15 6.28
CA THR A 376 4.84 -3.28 5.32
C THR A 376 4.53 -3.72 3.89
N VAL A 377 3.82 -2.87 3.15
CA VAL A 377 3.47 -3.09 1.74
C VAL A 377 4.14 -2.03 0.88
N VAL A 378 4.92 -2.46 -0.13
CA VAL A 378 5.58 -1.56 -1.08
C VAL A 378 5.08 -1.77 -2.51
N GLY A 379 5.07 -0.72 -3.32
CA GLY A 379 4.55 -0.78 -4.69
C GLY A 379 5.02 0.37 -5.57
N GLY A 380 4.60 0.35 -6.84
CA GLY A 380 4.98 1.34 -7.85
C GLY A 380 6.12 0.87 -8.78
N PRO A 381 6.70 1.77 -9.59
CA PRO A 381 7.54 1.37 -10.73
C PRO A 381 8.79 0.56 -10.34
N HIS A 382 9.51 0.93 -9.28
CA HIS A 382 10.73 0.24 -8.88
C HIS A 382 10.44 -1.13 -8.21
N PRO A 383 9.55 -1.25 -7.21
CA PRO A 383 9.13 -2.54 -6.65
C PRO A 383 8.58 -3.52 -7.70
N SER A 384 7.87 -3.02 -8.72
CA SER A 384 7.30 -3.85 -9.80
C SER A 384 8.31 -4.65 -10.63
N PHE A 385 9.59 -4.24 -10.64
CA PHE A 385 10.67 -4.90 -11.38
C PHE A 385 11.80 -5.43 -10.49
N ASN A 386 11.73 -5.21 -9.17
CA ASN A 386 12.82 -5.55 -8.23
C ASN A 386 12.23 -6.17 -6.94
N GLU A 387 11.23 -7.04 -7.05
CA GLU A 387 10.50 -7.56 -5.87
C GLU A 387 11.39 -8.30 -4.87
N ARG A 388 12.52 -8.87 -5.30
CA ARG A 388 13.48 -9.54 -4.40
C ARG A 388 14.23 -8.52 -3.54
N GLU A 389 14.75 -7.44 -4.11
CA GLU A 389 15.38 -6.31 -3.38
C GLU A 389 14.43 -5.78 -2.29
N MET A 390 13.13 -5.70 -2.60
CA MET A 390 12.12 -5.24 -1.65
C MET A 390 11.81 -6.23 -0.51
N LEU A 391 11.83 -7.55 -0.77
CA LEU A 391 11.54 -8.57 0.23
C LEU A 391 12.79 -8.97 1.05
N ASP A 392 13.96 -9.02 0.42
CA ASP A 392 15.24 -9.48 1.00
C ASP A 392 16.01 -8.32 1.67
N ASP A 393 16.21 -7.19 0.99
CA ASP A 393 17.07 -6.10 1.50
C ASP A 393 16.29 -5.05 2.30
N ILE A 394 15.05 -4.73 1.89
CA ILE A 394 14.17 -3.78 2.59
C ILE A 394 13.32 -4.46 3.68
N GLY A 395 13.12 -5.78 3.59
CA GLY A 395 12.34 -6.55 4.57
C GLY A 395 10.83 -6.28 4.53
N ALA A 396 10.28 -5.85 3.38
CA ALA A 396 8.83 -5.68 3.24
C ALA A 396 8.10 -7.03 3.31
N ASP A 397 6.88 -7.05 3.86
CA ASP A 397 6.02 -8.24 3.90
C ASP A 397 5.43 -8.56 2.52
N PHE A 398 5.00 -7.51 1.80
CA PHE A 398 4.34 -7.61 0.50
C PHE A 398 4.86 -6.59 -0.50
N VAL A 399 5.02 -7.04 -1.75
CA VAL A 399 5.32 -6.20 -2.92
C VAL A 399 4.14 -6.24 -3.88
N ILE A 400 3.62 -5.09 -4.27
CA ILE A 400 2.59 -4.93 -5.30
C ILE A 400 3.26 -4.60 -6.64
N LYS A 401 2.89 -5.36 -7.69
CA LYS A 401 3.46 -5.28 -9.03
C LYS A 401 2.47 -4.69 -10.02
N GLY A 402 2.87 -3.65 -10.73
CA GLY A 402 2.06 -2.98 -11.76
C GLY A 402 1.03 -2.03 -11.15
N GLU A 403 -0.22 -2.14 -11.60
CA GLU A 403 -1.34 -1.31 -11.15
C GLU A 403 -1.87 -1.84 -9.80
N GLY A 404 -1.79 -0.98 -8.79
CA GLY A 404 -1.90 -1.38 -7.39
C GLY A 404 -3.29 -1.21 -6.78
N GLU A 405 -4.20 -0.49 -7.42
CA GLU A 405 -5.44 0.00 -6.81
C GLU A 405 -6.36 -1.14 -6.35
N PHE A 406 -6.72 -2.04 -7.26
CA PHE A 406 -7.52 -3.23 -6.92
C PHE A 406 -6.69 -4.29 -6.19
N THR A 407 -5.40 -4.42 -6.53
CA THR A 407 -4.49 -5.38 -5.90
C THR A 407 -4.34 -5.12 -4.40
N PHE A 408 -4.14 -3.86 -4.01
CA PHE A 408 -4.03 -3.43 -2.62
C PHE A 408 -5.35 -3.61 -1.87
N LEU A 409 -6.48 -3.27 -2.49
CA LEU A 409 -7.80 -3.55 -1.92
C LEU A 409 -7.99 -5.06 -1.64
N LYS A 410 -7.60 -5.94 -2.58
CA LYS A 410 -7.69 -7.39 -2.40
C LYS A 410 -6.69 -7.93 -1.38
N LEU A 411 -5.51 -7.34 -1.26
CA LEU A 411 -4.58 -7.64 -0.17
C LEU A 411 -5.19 -7.26 1.19
N LEU A 412 -5.77 -6.07 1.33
CA LEU A 412 -6.43 -5.62 2.57
C LEU A 412 -7.65 -6.48 2.94
N GLU A 413 -8.49 -6.86 1.96
CA GLU A 413 -9.57 -7.83 2.16
C GLU A 413 -9.03 -9.19 2.65
N SER A 414 -7.90 -9.64 2.11
CA SER A 414 -7.27 -10.91 2.48
C SER A 414 -6.67 -10.89 3.88
N LEU A 415 -5.96 -9.81 4.23
CA LEU A 415 -5.38 -9.62 5.56
C LEU A 415 -6.47 -9.48 6.64
N LYS A 416 -7.59 -8.82 6.32
CA LYS A 416 -8.70 -8.60 7.26
C LYS A 416 -9.63 -9.82 7.39
N TYR A 417 -9.83 -10.59 6.32
CA TYR A 417 -10.76 -11.73 6.29
C TYR A 417 -10.15 -12.98 5.63
N PRO A 418 -9.04 -13.54 6.16
CA PRO A 418 -8.22 -14.56 5.48
C PRO A 418 -8.95 -15.88 5.17
N VAL A 419 -10.01 -16.20 5.93
CA VAL A 419 -10.86 -17.39 5.68
C VAL A 419 -11.74 -17.21 4.44
N GLN A 420 -12.21 -15.99 4.17
CA GLN A 420 -13.09 -15.69 3.04
C GLN A 420 -12.29 -15.35 1.78
N TYR A 421 -11.18 -14.62 1.95
CA TYR A 421 -10.29 -14.17 0.89
C TYR A 421 -8.87 -14.67 1.16
N PRO A 422 -8.55 -15.95 0.87
CA PRO A 422 -7.21 -16.49 1.11
C PRO A 422 -6.16 -15.79 0.24
N ILE A 423 -4.98 -15.53 0.80
CA ILE A 423 -3.89 -14.76 0.17
C ILE A 423 -3.44 -15.34 -1.18
N SER A 424 -3.57 -16.66 -1.36
CA SER A 424 -3.28 -17.36 -2.63
C SER A 424 -4.20 -16.97 -3.79
N ARG A 425 -5.31 -16.25 -3.55
CA ARG A 425 -6.20 -15.69 -4.59
C ARG A 425 -5.88 -14.23 -4.93
N VAL A 426 -4.99 -13.57 -4.20
CA VAL A 426 -4.57 -12.20 -4.52
C VAL A 426 -3.53 -12.28 -5.64
N LYS A 427 -3.86 -11.69 -6.79
CA LYS A 427 -2.97 -11.57 -7.97
C LYS A 427 -2.17 -10.26 -7.89
N GLY A 428 -1.04 -10.19 -8.60
CA GLY A 428 -0.21 -8.98 -8.69
C GLY A 428 0.67 -8.70 -7.45
N ILE A 429 0.80 -9.66 -6.54
CA ILE A 429 1.66 -9.56 -5.35
C ILE A 429 2.86 -10.53 -5.36
N SER A 430 3.95 -10.15 -4.69
CA SER A 430 5.01 -11.04 -4.23
C SER A 430 5.16 -10.92 -2.71
N TYR A 431 5.42 -12.03 -2.02
CA TYR A 431 5.55 -12.08 -0.55
C TYR A 431 6.37 -13.29 -0.11
N ARG A 432 6.86 -13.29 1.14
CA ARG A 432 7.67 -14.40 1.68
C ARG A 432 6.81 -15.39 2.48
N ILE A 433 7.07 -16.69 2.30
CA ILE A 433 6.60 -17.74 3.20
C ILE A 433 7.84 -18.52 3.67
N LYS A 434 8.17 -18.44 4.98
CA LYS A 434 9.43 -18.97 5.52
C LYS A 434 10.64 -18.39 4.79
N ASN A 435 11.41 -19.19 4.06
CA ASN A 435 12.56 -18.76 3.27
C ASN A 435 12.24 -18.56 1.78
N ASP A 436 11.06 -18.97 1.33
CA ASP A 436 10.69 -18.97 -0.09
C ASP A 436 9.91 -17.70 -0.46
N ILE A 437 10.27 -17.09 -1.59
CA ILE A 437 9.53 -15.96 -2.16
C ILE A 437 8.44 -16.51 -3.08
N TYR A 438 7.18 -16.25 -2.72
CA TYR A 438 6.03 -16.55 -3.55
C TYR A 438 5.71 -15.37 -4.45
N ILE A 439 5.50 -15.62 -5.74
CA ILE A 439 5.12 -14.62 -6.75
C ILE A 439 3.79 -15.07 -7.34
N SER A 440 2.73 -14.30 -7.11
CA SER A 440 1.41 -14.58 -7.66
C SER A 440 1.34 -14.27 -9.16
N GLU A 441 0.28 -14.76 -9.82
CA GLU A 441 -0.01 -14.42 -11.22
C GLU A 441 -0.13 -12.90 -11.40
N LYS A 442 0.29 -12.40 -12.57
CA LYS A 442 0.11 -10.99 -12.93
C LYS A 442 -1.39 -10.66 -13.03
N ILE A 443 -1.81 -9.53 -12.46
CA ILE A 443 -3.16 -8.98 -12.66
C ILE A 443 -3.28 -8.33 -14.04
N GLU A 444 -4.46 -8.39 -14.64
CA GLU A 444 -4.76 -7.67 -15.88
C GLU A 444 -4.76 -6.15 -15.66
N TYR A 445 -4.53 -5.41 -16.74
CA TYR A 445 -4.54 -3.95 -16.72
C TYR A 445 -5.96 -3.40 -16.53
N ILE A 446 -6.09 -2.30 -15.80
CA ILE A 446 -7.35 -1.62 -15.52
C ILE A 446 -7.88 -1.00 -16.82
N GLU A 447 -8.81 -1.67 -17.48
CA GLU A 447 -9.34 -1.26 -18.79
C GLU A 447 -10.14 0.04 -18.73
N ASN A 448 -11.07 0.15 -17.76
CA ASN A 448 -11.84 1.38 -17.53
C ASN A 448 -11.17 2.23 -16.44
N LEU A 449 -10.46 3.28 -16.85
CA LEU A 449 -9.81 4.20 -15.92
C LEU A 449 -10.79 5.17 -15.24
N ASP A 450 -11.99 5.40 -15.77
CA ASP A 450 -13.03 6.22 -15.13
C ASP A 450 -13.65 5.54 -13.89
N ALA A 451 -13.42 4.23 -13.73
CA ALA A 451 -13.81 3.50 -12.52
C ALA A 451 -12.89 3.77 -11.31
N LEU A 452 -11.78 4.51 -11.52
CA LEU A 452 -10.89 4.93 -10.44
C LEU A 452 -11.41 6.23 -9.81
N PRO A 453 -11.26 6.40 -8.47
CA PRO A 453 -11.63 7.65 -7.82
C PRO A 453 -10.73 8.80 -8.29
N LEU A 454 -11.24 10.03 -8.18
CA LEU A 454 -10.44 11.25 -8.30
C LEU A 454 -9.33 11.27 -7.23
N GLN A 455 -8.24 12.02 -7.46
CA GLN A 455 -7.13 12.09 -6.51
C GLN A 455 -7.60 12.52 -5.11
N ALA A 456 -7.24 11.70 -4.12
CA ALA A 456 -7.52 11.96 -2.71
C ALA A 456 -6.66 13.11 -2.20
N ILE A 457 -7.26 14.30 -2.13
CA ILE A 457 -6.68 15.50 -1.53
C ILE A 457 -7.27 15.75 -0.14
N GLY A 458 -6.45 16.26 0.78
CA GLY A 458 -6.79 16.42 2.20
C GLY A 458 -5.91 15.60 3.17
N ILE A 459 -5.11 14.67 2.65
CA ILE A 459 -4.05 13.96 3.42
C ILE A 459 -2.69 14.67 3.28
N ILE A 460 -2.48 15.35 2.15
CA ILE A 460 -1.29 16.15 1.86
C ILE A 460 -1.54 17.64 2.15
N ASP A 461 -0.52 18.30 2.67
CA ASP A 461 -0.47 19.75 2.91
C ASP A 461 -0.05 20.46 1.60
N PRO A 462 -0.95 21.20 0.92
CA PRO A 462 -0.65 21.81 -0.37
C PRO A 462 0.48 22.83 -0.35
N GLU A 463 0.69 23.53 0.78
CA GLU A 463 1.68 24.61 0.88
C GLU A 463 3.13 24.08 0.78
N LYS A 464 3.33 22.79 1.08
CA LYS A 464 4.63 22.12 0.98
C LYS A 464 5.02 21.69 -0.44
N TYR A 465 4.10 21.77 -1.42
CA TYR A 465 4.32 21.30 -2.79
C TYR A 465 4.18 22.43 -3.81
N SER A 466 4.84 22.27 -4.96
CA SER A 466 4.89 23.34 -5.97
C SER A 466 3.51 23.63 -6.58
N THR A 467 3.28 24.88 -6.97
CA THR A 467 2.01 25.48 -7.46
C THR A 467 1.22 24.77 -8.59
N ALA A 468 1.70 23.66 -9.16
CA ALA A 468 1.00 22.91 -10.21
C ALA A 468 0.73 21.46 -9.75
N PHE A 469 -0.54 21.05 -9.79
CA PHE A 469 -0.95 19.69 -9.45
C PHE A 469 -0.78 18.73 -10.65
N THR A 470 -0.57 17.45 -10.36
CA THR A 470 -0.37 16.42 -11.40
C THR A 470 -1.66 15.68 -11.71
N LEU A 471 -1.81 15.24 -12.96
CA LEU A 471 -2.93 14.42 -13.43
C LEU A 471 -2.39 13.24 -14.24
N ILE A 472 -3.00 12.07 -14.07
CA ILE A 472 -2.84 10.92 -14.96
C ILE A 472 -4.20 10.72 -15.64
N THR A 473 -4.25 10.98 -16.95
CA THR A 473 -5.46 10.92 -17.77
C THR A 473 -5.48 9.73 -18.73
N SER A 474 -4.32 9.11 -18.94
CA SER A 474 -4.18 7.83 -19.64
C SER A 474 -3.01 7.00 -19.10
N ARG A 475 -3.01 5.70 -19.42
CA ARG A 475 -1.95 4.75 -19.08
C ARG A 475 -1.59 3.90 -20.29
N GLY A 476 -0.29 3.70 -20.49
CA GLY A 476 0.25 2.94 -21.61
C GLY A 476 0.42 3.80 -22.85
N CYS A 477 1.31 3.36 -23.75
CA CYS A 477 1.72 4.13 -24.93
C CYS A 477 1.73 3.22 -26.18
N PRO A 478 1.18 3.67 -27.33
CA PRO A 478 1.26 2.90 -28.57
C PRO A 478 2.69 2.76 -29.13
N GLY A 479 3.67 3.47 -28.57
CA GLY A 479 5.07 3.41 -28.98
C GLY A 479 5.77 2.09 -28.60
N ASN A 480 6.64 1.61 -29.49
CA ASN A 480 7.46 0.39 -29.32
C ASN A 480 8.93 0.69 -28.91
N CYS A 481 9.16 1.79 -28.18
CA CYS A 481 10.50 2.21 -27.75
C CYS A 481 11.16 1.18 -26.83
N VAL A 482 12.34 0.67 -27.19
CA VAL A 482 12.99 -0.47 -26.52
C VAL A 482 13.52 -0.17 -25.11
N TYR A 483 13.67 1.10 -24.76
CA TYR A 483 14.19 1.58 -23.47
C TYR A 483 13.08 2.00 -22.47
N CYS A 484 11.81 1.95 -22.87
CA CYS A 484 10.73 2.61 -22.14
C CYS A 484 10.21 1.78 -20.96
N ALA A 485 10.53 2.20 -19.74
CA ALA A 485 10.02 1.57 -18.52
C ALA A 485 8.49 1.65 -18.39
N SER A 486 7.86 2.74 -18.86
CA SER A 486 6.39 2.89 -18.78
C SER A 486 5.66 1.85 -19.64
N ARG A 487 6.19 1.48 -20.81
CA ARG A 487 5.67 0.36 -21.61
C ARG A 487 5.70 -0.96 -20.84
N ALA A 488 6.78 -1.22 -20.10
CA ALA A 488 6.92 -2.43 -19.30
C ALA A 488 5.97 -2.45 -18.09
N LEU A 489 5.66 -1.27 -17.54
CA LEU A 489 4.74 -1.10 -16.42
C LEU A 489 3.27 -1.15 -16.88
N SER A 490 2.87 -0.22 -17.73
CA SER A 490 1.49 0.12 -18.11
C SER A 490 0.97 -0.54 -19.39
N GLY A 491 1.85 -1.20 -20.14
CA GLY A 491 1.55 -1.85 -21.42
C GLY A 491 1.65 -0.93 -22.64
N ASN A 492 1.36 -1.50 -23.82
CA ASN A 492 1.35 -0.80 -25.11
C ASN A 492 -0.05 -0.39 -25.60
N LYS A 493 -1.10 -0.82 -24.89
CA LYS A 493 -2.48 -0.42 -25.16
C LYS A 493 -2.75 0.92 -24.49
N TYR A 494 -3.16 1.91 -25.28
CA TYR A 494 -3.55 3.23 -24.77
C TYR A 494 -4.92 3.12 -24.08
N ARG A 495 -4.93 3.18 -22.75
CA ARG A 495 -6.15 3.21 -21.93
C ARG A 495 -6.31 4.63 -21.40
N MET A 496 -7.51 5.20 -21.48
CA MET A 496 -7.73 6.62 -21.19
C MET A 496 -9.00 6.84 -20.38
N ARG A 497 -9.03 7.95 -19.66
CA ARG A 497 -10.23 8.48 -19.00
C ARG A 497 -11.07 9.28 -20.00
N SER A 498 -12.37 9.39 -19.75
CA SER A 498 -13.25 10.28 -20.53
C SER A 498 -12.86 11.75 -20.33
N ALA A 499 -13.18 12.58 -21.32
CA ALA A 499 -12.88 14.01 -21.25
C ALA A 499 -13.61 14.67 -20.08
N GLU A 500 -14.85 14.26 -19.83
CA GLU A 500 -15.68 14.66 -18.69
C GLU A 500 -15.00 14.36 -17.36
N ASN A 501 -14.57 13.11 -17.15
CA ASN A 501 -13.96 12.67 -15.90
C ASN A 501 -12.64 13.41 -15.60
N ILE A 502 -11.87 13.75 -16.64
CA ILE A 502 -10.65 14.59 -16.53
C ILE A 502 -11.00 16.04 -16.15
N ILE A 503 -12.01 16.63 -16.80
CA ILE A 503 -12.43 18.01 -16.55
C ILE A 503 -13.03 18.17 -15.14
N CYS A 504 -13.80 17.18 -14.68
CA CYS A 504 -14.29 17.13 -13.30
C CYS A 504 -13.14 17.16 -12.29
N GLU A 505 -12.06 16.41 -12.54
CA GLU A 505 -10.89 16.43 -11.65
C GLU A 505 -10.10 17.74 -11.72
N ILE A 506 -9.88 18.30 -12.92
CA ILE A 506 -9.24 19.62 -13.09
C ILE A 506 -9.99 20.66 -12.26
N TYR A 507 -11.31 20.72 -12.39
CA TYR A 507 -12.14 21.67 -11.66
C TYR A 507 -12.08 21.44 -10.14
N PHE A 508 -12.25 20.20 -9.68
CA PHE A 508 -12.17 19.83 -8.26
C PHE A 508 -10.82 20.19 -7.62
N LEU A 509 -9.70 19.82 -8.26
CA LEU A 509 -8.36 20.13 -7.76
C LEU A 509 -8.06 21.63 -7.84
N SER A 510 -8.51 22.32 -8.89
CA SER A 510 -8.30 23.75 -9.03
C SER A 510 -8.99 24.58 -7.96
N GLU A 511 -10.20 24.19 -7.55
CA GLU A 511 -10.93 24.81 -6.45
C GLU A 511 -10.29 24.52 -5.09
N LYS A 512 -9.89 23.27 -4.84
CA LYS A 512 -9.35 22.87 -3.53
C LYS A 512 -7.90 23.30 -3.28
N LEU A 513 -7.10 23.44 -4.33
CA LEU A 513 -5.70 23.87 -4.25
C LEU A 513 -5.52 25.36 -4.59
N ASN A 514 -6.61 26.09 -4.87
CA ASN A 514 -6.62 27.49 -5.32
C ASN A 514 -5.59 27.77 -6.44
N SER A 515 -5.45 26.83 -7.38
CA SER A 515 -4.49 26.90 -8.47
C SER A 515 -5.14 26.53 -9.80
N ARG A 516 -4.88 27.32 -10.84
CA ARG A 516 -5.29 27.02 -12.22
C ARG A 516 -4.16 26.40 -13.06
N LYS A 517 -3.11 25.89 -12.39
CA LYS A 517 -1.94 25.27 -13.02
C LYS A 517 -1.91 23.76 -12.80
N PHE A 518 -1.74 22.99 -13.88
CA PHE A 518 -1.61 21.54 -13.79
C PHE A 518 -0.65 20.92 -14.82
N LEU A 519 -0.19 19.70 -14.53
CA LEU A 519 0.72 18.91 -15.37
C LEU A 519 0.09 17.55 -15.64
N ILE A 520 -0.12 17.22 -16.91
CA ILE A 520 -0.57 15.88 -17.33
C ILE A 520 0.65 14.99 -17.54
N LEU A 521 0.75 13.89 -16.78
CA LEU A 521 1.86 12.95 -16.74
C LEU A 521 1.69 11.75 -17.70
N ASP A 522 0.80 11.86 -18.68
CA ASP A 522 0.52 10.82 -19.66
C ASP A 522 1.73 10.53 -20.57
N ASP A 523 2.02 9.24 -20.84
CA ASP A 523 3.08 8.84 -21.79
C ASP A 523 2.94 9.49 -23.18
N THR A 524 1.70 9.69 -23.63
CA THR A 524 1.37 10.41 -24.86
C THR A 524 -0.06 10.94 -24.80
N PHE A 525 -0.25 12.13 -24.22
CA PHE A 525 -1.58 12.74 -24.07
C PHE A 525 -2.37 12.88 -25.38
N THR A 526 -1.71 13.12 -26.52
CA THR A 526 -2.36 13.38 -27.81
C THR A 526 -2.62 12.13 -28.67
N ALA A 527 -2.46 10.92 -28.11
CA ALA A 527 -2.57 9.66 -28.86
C ALA A 527 -3.97 9.43 -29.46
N ASN A 528 -5.04 9.72 -28.70
CA ASN A 528 -6.42 9.65 -29.20
C ASN A 528 -6.91 11.04 -29.62
N LYS A 529 -7.37 11.16 -30.88
CA LYS A 529 -7.78 12.45 -31.47
C LYS A 529 -9.18 12.89 -31.05
N GLU A 530 -10.13 11.99 -31.03
CA GLU A 530 -11.52 12.28 -30.62
C GLU A 530 -11.55 12.75 -29.16
N ARG A 531 -10.87 12.04 -28.26
CA ARG A 531 -10.73 12.44 -26.83
C ARG A 531 -9.94 13.73 -26.65
N LEU A 532 -8.99 14.06 -27.52
CA LEU A 532 -8.25 15.33 -27.47
C LEU A 532 -9.12 16.51 -27.93
N GLU A 533 -9.78 16.37 -29.07
CA GLU A 533 -10.67 17.41 -29.62
C GLU A 533 -11.83 17.68 -28.66
N TYR A 534 -12.42 16.63 -28.09
CA TYR A 534 -13.51 16.76 -27.13
C TYR A 534 -13.06 17.31 -25.77
N PHE A 535 -11.88 16.94 -25.27
CA PHE A 535 -11.27 17.59 -24.10
C PHE A 535 -11.08 19.09 -24.31
N CYS A 536 -10.53 19.51 -25.45
CA CYS A 536 -10.39 20.93 -25.77
C CYS A 536 -11.77 21.62 -25.91
N LEU A 537 -12.77 20.96 -26.51
CA LEU A 537 -14.13 21.50 -26.60
C LEU A 537 -14.75 21.70 -25.21
N LEU A 538 -14.62 20.73 -24.30
CA LEU A 538 -15.12 20.87 -22.93
C LEU A 538 -14.38 21.97 -22.18
N LEU A 539 -13.03 21.97 -22.18
CA LEU A 539 -12.23 22.96 -21.46
C LEU A 539 -12.49 24.40 -21.97
N SER A 540 -12.70 24.58 -23.27
CA SER A 540 -13.06 25.89 -23.86
C SER A 540 -14.46 26.41 -23.51
N LYS A 541 -15.35 25.55 -23.00
CA LYS A 541 -16.67 25.98 -22.48
C LYS A 541 -16.61 26.50 -21.05
N TYR A 542 -15.54 26.21 -20.31
CA TYR A 542 -15.31 26.81 -18.99
C TYR A 542 -14.71 28.21 -19.17
N ASN A 543 -15.30 29.20 -18.50
CA ASN A 543 -14.90 30.60 -18.62
C ASN A 543 -13.63 30.94 -17.79
N GLU A 544 -12.83 29.93 -17.46
CA GLU A 544 -11.62 30.04 -16.64
C GLU A 544 -10.36 29.81 -17.47
N LYS A 545 -9.30 30.54 -17.14
CA LYS A 545 -8.00 30.40 -17.79
C LYS A 545 -7.12 29.44 -17.01
N TYR A 546 -7.06 28.20 -17.48
CA TYR A 546 -6.08 27.23 -17.03
C TYR A 546 -4.73 27.43 -17.73
N ALA A 547 -3.66 26.96 -17.09
CA ALA A 547 -2.32 26.98 -17.63
C ALA A 547 -1.68 25.61 -17.40
N PHE A 548 -1.47 24.83 -18.45
CA PHE A 548 -1.09 23.43 -18.30
C PHE A 548 -0.02 22.92 -19.26
N ARG A 549 0.56 21.78 -18.87
CA ARG A 549 1.67 21.14 -19.56
C ARG A 549 1.33 19.69 -19.84
N ILE A 550 1.78 19.18 -20.98
CA ILE A 550 1.57 17.79 -21.41
C ILE A 550 2.86 17.17 -21.93
N GLU A 551 2.96 15.85 -21.86
CA GLU A 551 3.96 15.07 -22.59
C GLU A 551 3.30 14.37 -23.79
N SER A 552 3.99 14.33 -24.94
CA SER A 552 3.52 13.62 -26.12
C SER A 552 4.63 13.25 -27.09
N ARG A 553 4.42 12.16 -27.85
CA ARG A 553 5.25 11.87 -29.01
C ARG A 553 4.94 12.82 -30.15
N VAL A 554 5.98 13.24 -30.88
CA VAL A 554 5.87 14.23 -31.96
C VAL A 554 5.16 13.72 -33.21
N ASP A 555 5.16 12.40 -33.45
CA ASP A 555 4.36 11.75 -34.51
C ASP A 555 2.87 11.63 -34.15
N ALA A 556 2.52 11.78 -32.87
CA ALA A 556 1.15 11.82 -32.37
C ALA A 556 0.60 13.26 -32.26
N VAL A 557 1.21 14.28 -32.89
CA VAL A 557 0.73 15.67 -32.87
C VAL A 557 0.64 16.25 -34.28
N ARG A 558 -0.41 17.05 -34.53
CA ARG A 558 -0.66 17.82 -35.75
C ARG A 558 -0.80 19.31 -35.42
N GLU A 559 -0.64 20.18 -36.41
CA GLU A 559 -0.80 21.65 -36.24
C GLU A 559 -2.15 22.03 -35.62
N LYS A 560 -3.26 21.46 -36.10
CA LYS A 560 -4.61 21.70 -35.52
C LYS A 560 -4.73 21.30 -34.04
N ASP A 561 -3.95 20.31 -33.60
CA ASP A 561 -3.96 19.83 -32.22
C ASP A 561 -3.26 20.85 -31.31
N ILE A 562 -2.16 21.45 -31.81
CA ILE A 562 -1.42 22.55 -31.16
C ILE A 562 -2.32 23.78 -31.03
N ASP A 563 -3.04 24.16 -32.09
CA ASP A 563 -3.96 25.29 -32.05
C ASP A 563 -5.10 25.08 -31.05
N ALA A 564 -5.68 23.87 -31.00
CA ALA A 564 -6.71 23.52 -30.04
C ALA A 564 -6.19 23.57 -28.60
N LEU A 565 -5.03 22.97 -28.34
CA LEU A 565 -4.34 22.98 -27.04
C LEU A 565 -3.99 24.41 -26.60
N LYS A 566 -3.48 25.25 -27.51
CA LYS A 566 -3.12 26.64 -27.19
C LYS A 566 -4.33 27.47 -26.77
N LYS A 567 -5.45 27.32 -27.48
CA LYS A 567 -6.72 28.01 -27.17
C LYS A 567 -7.25 27.73 -25.77
N VAL A 568 -6.99 26.53 -25.23
CA VAL A 568 -7.47 26.11 -23.91
C VAL A 568 -6.44 26.24 -22.78
N GLY A 569 -5.27 26.82 -23.06
CA GLY A 569 -4.27 27.14 -22.02
C GLY A 569 -3.07 26.20 -21.92
N CYS A 570 -2.77 25.41 -22.95
CA CYS A 570 -1.51 24.66 -22.97
C CYS A 570 -0.31 25.61 -23.15
N GLU A 571 0.62 25.58 -22.19
CA GLU A 571 1.84 26.39 -22.18
C GLU A 571 3.06 25.63 -22.73
N VAL A 572 3.13 24.32 -22.46
CA VAL A 572 4.30 23.48 -22.74
C VAL A 572 3.87 22.13 -23.29
N ILE A 573 4.49 21.71 -24.40
CA ILE A 573 4.44 20.33 -24.88
C ILE A 573 5.87 19.77 -24.80
N HIS A 574 6.08 18.76 -23.94
CA HIS A 574 7.33 18.02 -23.91
C HIS A 574 7.33 16.97 -25.02
N PHE A 575 8.27 17.09 -25.96
CA PHE A 575 8.46 16.15 -27.04
C PHE A 575 9.69 15.27 -26.79
N GLY A 576 9.45 14.01 -26.43
CA GLY A 576 10.52 13.01 -26.42
C GLY A 576 10.99 12.70 -27.85
N VAL A 577 12.03 13.39 -28.32
CA VAL A 577 12.70 13.12 -29.62
C VAL A 577 13.93 12.21 -29.43
N GLU A 578 14.58 12.28 -28.26
CA GLU A 578 15.79 11.55 -27.81
C GLU A 578 17.08 11.75 -28.60
N SER A 579 17.03 11.89 -29.93
CA SER A 579 18.22 11.96 -30.76
C SER A 579 18.01 12.79 -32.02
N GLY A 580 19.02 13.57 -32.40
CA GLY A 580 19.09 14.23 -33.71
C GLY A 580 19.50 13.30 -34.86
N SER A 581 19.72 12.00 -34.62
CA SER A 581 20.05 11.02 -35.65
C SER A 581 18.87 10.11 -35.99
N GLN A 582 18.46 10.12 -37.26
CA GLN A 582 17.38 9.29 -37.77
C GLN A 582 17.70 7.79 -37.67
N GLU A 583 18.97 7.43 -37.72
CA GLU A 583 19.46 6.05 -37.55
C GLU A 583 19.30 5.59 -36.10
N ILE A 584 19.67 6.43 -35.13
CA ILE A 584 19.53 6.13 -33.70
C ILE A 584 18.04 5.99 -33.34
N ILE A 585 17.18 6.89 -33.83
CA ILE A 585 15.71 6.82 -33.63
C ILE A 585 15.11 5.49 -34.12
N LYS A 586 15.60 4.95 -35.24
CA LYS A 586 15.20 3.63 -35.74
C LYS A 586 15.72 2.52 -34.82
N LYS A 587 16.99 2.55 -34.43
CA LYS A 587 17.61 1.53 -33.55
C LYS A 587 16.94 1.44 -32.17
N ILE A 588 16.46 2.55 -31.60
CA ILE A 588 15.75 2.56 -30.31
C ILE A 588 14.24 2.22 -30.43
N GLY A 589 13.76 1.82 -31.61
CA GLY A 589 12.36 1.44 -31.86
C GLY A 589 11.37 2.61 -31.78
N LYS A 590 11.84 3.86 -31.85
CA LYS A 590 10.98 5.05 -31.68
C LYS A 590 10.28 5.46 -32.97
N ASN A 591 10.89 5.21 -34.12
CA ASN A 591 10.29 5.28 -35.47
C ASN A 591 9.64 6.63 -35.87
N ILE A 592 10.05 7.74 -35.24
CA ILE A 592 9.63 9.10 -35.63
C ILE A 592 10.44 9.61 -36.82
N ASN A 593 9.87 10.49 -37.63
CA ASN A 593 10.58 11.21 -38.70
C ASN A 593 11.11 12.55 -38.14
N LEU A 594 12.41 12.80 -38.27
CA LEU A 594 13.06 14.02 -37.79
C LEU A 594 12.68 15.30 -38.56
N SER A 595 12.36 15.23 -39.86
CA SER A 595 11.93 16.42 -40.62
C SER A 595 10.57 16.90 -40.10
N TRP A 596 9.61 15.96 -39.99
CA TRP A 596 8.31 16.20 -39.38
C TRP A 596 8.43 16.69 -37.92
N ALA A 597 9.31 16.07 -37.14
CA ALA A 597 9.54 16.50 -35.76
C ALA A 597 9.99 17.96 -35.68
N LYS A 598 10.92 18.36 -36.55
CA LYS A 598 11.39 19.75 -36.66
C LYS A 598 10.25 20.69 -37.06
N GLU A 599 9.44 20.33 -38.06
CA GLU A 599 8.30 21.12 -38.52
C GLU A 599 7.28 21.37 -37.40
N ILE A 600 6.81 20.31 -36.74
CA ILE A 600 5.84 20.39 -35.63
C ILE A 600 6.40 21.16 -34.42
N MET A 601 7.67 20.96 -34.06
CA MET A 601 8.30 21.74 -32.98
C MET A 601 8.43 23.23 -33.34
N CYS A 602 8.78 23.56 -34.59
CA CYS A 602 8.80 24.94 -35.07
C CYS A 602 7.39 25.56 -35.08
N TYR A 603 6.36 24.79 -35.42
CA TYR A 603 4.97 25.24 -35.38
C TYR A 603 4.49 25.53 -33.95
N ALA A 604 4.72 24.60 -33.01
CA ALA A 604 4.40 24.78 -31.59
C ALA A 604 5.05 26.06 -31.02
N ASN A 605 6.33 26.30 -31.34
CA ASN A 605 7.04 27.49 -30.90
C ASN A 605 6.47 28.79 -31.52
N LYS A 606 6.04 28.76 -32.80
CA LYS A 606 5.33 29.90 -33.42
C LYS A 606 4.01 30.23 -32.73
N GLN A 607 3.29 29.22 -32.23
CA GLN A 607 2.05 29.41 -31.45
C GLN A 607 2.31 29.79 -29.98
N ASN A 608 3.54 30.14 -29.60
CA ASN A 608 3.95 30.41 -28.21
C ASN A 608 3.61 29.24 -27.26
N ILE A 609 3.75 27.99 -27.71
CA ILE A 609 3.91 26.84 -26.83
C ILE A 609 5.40 26.57 -26.68
N HIS A 610 5.88 26.52 -25.44
CA HIS A 610 7.27 26.17 -25.18
C HIS A 610 7.50 24.70 -25.54
N VAL A 611 8.45 24.46 -26.44
CA VAL A 611 8.95 23.13 -26.75
C VAL A 611 10.18 22.86 -25.89
N VAL A 612 10.10 21.82 -25.06
CA VAL A 612 11.25 21.31 -24.31
C VAL A 612 11.73 20.04 -25.00
N THR A 613 13.02 20.02 -25.35
CA THR A 613 13.73 18.86 -25.89
C THR A 613 15.06 18.72 -25.14
N LEU A 614 15.35 17.52 -24.63
CA LEU A 614 16.50 17.26 -23.76
C LEU A 614 17.84 17.27 -24.54
N LEU A 615 18.47 18.45 -24.61
CA LEU A 615 19.87 18.64 -25.00
C LEU A 615 20.64 19.35 -23.87
N ILE A 616 20.58 18.77 -22.66
CA ILE A 616 21.07 19.38 -21.40
C ILE A 616 22.49 19.99 -21.53
N PRO A 617 23.50 19.32 -22.16
CA PRO A 617 24.84 19.91 -22.28
C PRO A 617 24.89 21.20 -23.11
N VAL A 618 24.06 21.30 -24.16
CA VAL A 618 24.01 22.47 -25.04
C VAL A 618 23.35 23.65 -24.33
N VAL A 619 22.27 23.40 -23.58
CA VAL A 619 21.60 24.42 -22.76
C VAL A 619 22.55 24.97 -21.69
N PHE A 620 23.32 24.10 -21.05
CA PHE A 620 24.32 24.51 -20.06
C PHE A 620 25.40 25.42 -20.66
N ALA A 621 25.80 25.18 -21.92
CA ALA A 621 26.75 26.02 -22.65
C ALA A 621 26.21 27.42 -22.96
N ILE A 622 24.93 27.53 -23.31
CA ILE A 622 24.24 28.82 -23.55
C ILE A 622 24.23 29.67 -22.27
N ILE A 623 24.00 29.04 -21.11
CA ILE A 623 23.90 29.74 -19.82
C ILE A 623 25.27 30.20 -19.31
N ASN A 624 26.27 29.32 -19.30
CA ASN A 624 27.54 29.58 -18.62
C ASN A 624 28.57 30.33 -19.48
N ARG A 625 28.34 30.42 -20.80
CA ARG A 625 29.19 31.13 -21.77
C ARG A 625 30.70 30.78 -21.70
N SER A 626 31.01 29.58 -21.22
CA SER A 626 32.36 29.09 -20.96
C SER A 626 32.55 27.71 -21.60
N LEU A 627 33.46 27.61 -22.58
CA LEU A 627 33.74 26.35 -23.27
C LEU A 627 34.20 25.25 -22.30
N MET A 628 35.11 25.59 -21.38
CA MET A 628 35.70 24.63 -20.45
C MET A 628 34.69 24.10 -19.44
N THR A 629 33.85 24.98 -18.86
CA THR A 629 32.79 24.59 -17.93
C THR A 629 31.74 23.73 -18.64
N SER A 630 31.43 24.03 -19.90
CA SER A 630 30.45 23.29 -20.73
C SER A 630 30.92 21.89 -21.11
N VAL A 631 32.19 21.74 -21.51
CA VAL A 631 32.78 20.42 -21.78
C VAL A 631 32.91 19.62 -20.47
N SER A 632 33.25 20.26 -19.35
CA SER A 632 33.30 19.60 -18.04
C SER A 632 31.92 19.10 -17.57
N PHE A 633 30.87 19.88 -17.80
CA PHE A 633 29.50 19.43 -17.55
C PHE A 633 29.11 18.25 -18.45
N ALA A 634 29.45 18.30 -19.74
CA ALA A 634 29.20 17.20 -20.67
C ALA A 634 29.94 15.91 -20.28
N THR A 635 31.22 15.99 -19.89
CA THR A 635 31.98 14.82 -19.44
C THR A 635 31.48 14.27 -18.12
N CYS A 636 31.05 15.14 -17.19
CA CYS A 636 30.40 14.74 -15.94
C CYS A 636 29.11 13.95 -16.23
N PHE A 637 28.21 14.52 -17.04
CA PHE A 637 26.94 13.90 -17.40
C PHE A 637 27.14 12.55 -18.12
N ILE A 638 28.08 12.46 -19.06
CA ILE A 638 28.36 11.23 -19.79
C ILE A 638 29.07 10.19 -18.92
N ALA A 639 29.92 10.57 -17.95
CA ALA A 639 30.51 9.62 -17.00
C ALA A 639 29.46 9.03 -16.04
N MET A 640 28.51 9.85 -15.59
CA MET A 640 27.34 9.39 -14.84
C MET A 640 26.46 8.44 -15.68
N ALA A 641 26.14 8.83 -16.92
CA ALA A 641 25.30 8.03 -17.82
C ALA A 641 25.97 6.71 -18.25
N SER A 642 27.29 6.70 -18.48
CA SER A 642 28.04 5.48 -18.83
C SER A 642 28.09 4.47 -17.68
N GLY A 643 27.94 4.91 -16.41
CA GLY A 643 27.74 3.99 -15.29
C GLY A 643 26.34 3.35 -15.27
N TYR A 644 25.34 3.99 -15.89
CA TYR A 644 23.95 3.53 -15.87
C TYR A 644 23.74 2.27 -16.72
N THR A 645 24.47 2.10 -17.82
CA THR A 645 24.44 0.87 -18.64
C THR A 645 24.95 -0.37 -17.90
N PHE A 646 25.82 -0.20 -16.90
CA PHE A 646 26.25 -1.28 -16.01
C PHE A 646 25.09 -1.75 -15.12
N SER A 647 24.34 -0.80 -14.55
CA SER A 647 23.15 -1.11 -13.75
C SER A 647 22.04 -1.75 -14.58
N ILE A 648 21.80 -1.28 -15.81
CA ILE A 648 20.82 -1.90 -16.73
C ILE A 648 21.24 -3.33 -17.10
N SER A 649 22.52 -3.56 -17.39
CA SER A 649 23.04 -4.90 -17.73
C SER A 649 22.88 -5.90 -16.59
N GLU A 650 23.22 -5.50 -15.35
CA GLU A 650 23.14 -6.38 -14.18
C GLU A 650 21.67 -6.55 -13.72
N LYS A 651 20.86 -5.48 -13.71
CA LYS A 651 19.46 -5.57 -13.25
C LYS A 651 18.52 -6.38 -14.15
N ASN A 652 18.84 -6.53 -15.44
CA ASN A 652 18.04 -7.35 -16.36
C ASN A 652 18.51 -8.81 -16.44
N GLY A 653 19.38 -9.27 -15.53
CA GLY A 653 19.87 -10.65 -15.51
C GLY A 653 20.73 -11.01 -16.72
N MET A 654 21.31 -10.01 -17.41
CA MET A 654 22.01 -10.25 -18.67
C MET A 654 23.34 -10.97 -18.49
N GLU A 655 23.87 -11.10 -17.27
CA GLU A 655 24.96 -12.05 -16.97
C GLU A 655 24.67 -13.47 -17.46
N ARG A 656 23.40 -13.94 -17.49
CA ARG A 656 23.06 -15.23 -18.12
C ARG A 656 23.32 -15.24 -19.62
N LEU A 657 23.05 -14.15 -20.34
CA LEU A 657 23.35 -14.06 -21.77
C LEU A 657 24.87 -13.97 -22.00
N TYR A 658 25.58 -13.21 -21.18
CA TYR A 658 27.04 -13.09 -21.25
C TYR A 658 27.77 -14.38 -20.86
N GLY A 659 27.22 -15.21 -19.96
CA GLY A 659 27.76 -16.53 -19.61
C GLY A 659 27.56 -17.61 -20.68
N ILE A 660 26.65 -17.41 -21.63
CA ILE A 660 26.47 -18.26 -22.82
C ILE A 660 27.46 -17.88 -23.93
N LEU A 661 27.92 -16.63 -23.96
CA LEU A 661 28.94 -16.18 -24.90
C LEU A 661 30.33 -16.71 -24.47
N PRO A 662 31.21 -17.11 -25.42
CA PRO A 662 32.54 -17.63 -25.11
C PRO A 662 33.52 -16.49 -24.78
N ILE A 663 33.21 -15.68 -23.75
CA ILE A 663 33.99 -14.53 -23.31
C ILE A 663 34.52 -14.73 -21.89
N THR A 664 35.79 -14.45 -21.68
CA THR A 664 36.40 -14.50 -20.36
C THR A 664 36.02 -13.27 -19.52
N LYS A 665 36.05 -13.41 -18.19
CA LYS A 665 35.92 -12.26 -17.25
C LYS A 665 36.89 -11.11 -17.59
N LYS A 666 38.07 -11.42 -18.15
CA LYS A 666 39.06 -10.42 -18.57
C LYS A 666 38.59 -9.62 -19.79
N GLU A 667 38.07 -10.30 -20.81
CA GLU A 667 37.54 -9.66 -22.03
C GLU A 667 36.29 -8.84 -21.73
N PHE A 668 35.43 -9.31 -20.82
CA PHE A 668 34.26 -8.56 -20.34
C PHE A 668 34.66 -7.24 -19.65
N VAL A 669 35.69 -7.25 -18.81
CA VAL A 669 36.26 -6.02 -18.22
C VAL A 669 36.84 -5.12 -19.30
N LEU A 670 37.70 -5.65 -20.17
CA LEU A 670 38.32 -4.87 -21.26
C LEU A 670 37.28 -4.23 -22.19
N GLY A 671 36.23 -4.95 -22.57
CA GLY A 671 35.13 -4.44 -23.39
C GLY A 671 34.34 -3.32 -22.73
N ARG A 672 34.05 -3.42 -21.42
CA ARG A 672 33.40 -2.36 -20.64
C ARG A 672 34.27 -1.10 -20.52
N TYR A 673 35.60 -1.24 -20.33
CA TYR A 673 36.53 -0.10 -20.38
C TYR A 673 36.62 0.51 -21.78
N LEU A 674 36.76 -0.30 -22.82
CA LEU A 674 36.83 0.17 -24.22
C LEU A 674 35.58 0.94 -24.62
N TYR A 675 34.39 0.43 -24.30
CA TYR A 675 33.12 1.12 -24.51
C TYR A 675 33.09 2.49 -23.80
N THR A 676 33.49 2.52 -22.52
CA THR A 676 33.52 3.75 -21.73
C THR A 676 34.47 4.78 -22.32
N ILE A 677 35.68 4.38 -22.71
CA ILE A 677 36.67 5.25 -23.37
C ILE A 677 36.13 5.82 -24.69
N ILE A 678 35.52 4.97 -25.53
CA ILE A 678 34.92 5.39 -26.81
C ILE A 678 33.80 6.41 -26.59
N MET A 679 32.88 6.15 -25.66
CA MET A 679 31.77 7.06 -25.36
C MET A 679 32.26 8.41 -24.83
N GLY A 680 33.27 8.43 -23.95
CA GLY A 680 33.92 9.65 -23.49
C GLY A 680 34.60 10.43 -24.61
N GLY A 681 35.38 9.75 -25.46
CA GLY A 681 36.06 10.36 -26.60
C GLY A 681 35.08 11.01 -27.58
N ILE A 682 34.00 10.30 -27.93
CA ILE A 682 32.93 10.83 -28.79
C ILE A 682 32.26 12.05 -28.14
N ALA A 683 31.94 11.98 -26.84
CA ALA A 683 31.30 13.07 -26.12
C ALA A 683 32.16 14.33 -26.03
N VAL A 684 33.47 14.20 -25.72
CA VAL A 684 34.40 15.33 -25.69
C VAL A 684 34.57 15.91 -27.09
N LEU A 685 34.79 15.07 -28.11
CA LEU A 685 34.93 15.53 -29.50
C LEU A 685 33.69 16.29 -29.97
N PHE A 686 32.50 15.74 -29.74
CA PHE A 686 31.23 16.40 -30.07
C PHE A 686 31.06 17.73 -29.34
N SER A 687 31.35 17.76 -28.03
CA SER A 687 31.24 18.98 -27.21
C SER A 687 32.23 20.07 -27.66
N CYS A 688 33.47 19.68 -28.01
CA CYS A 688 34.50 20.57 -28.55
C CYS A 688 34.23 21.06 -29.99
N ILE A 689 33.24 20.49 -30.69
CA ILE A 689 32.77 20.99 -31.99
C ILE A 689 31.52 21.86 -31.80
N VAL A 690 30.52 21.38 -31.05
CA VAL A 690 29.21 22.04 -30.92
C VAL A 690 29.26 23.26 -30.01
N HIS A 691 29.94 23.19 -28.86
CA HIS A 691 29.93 24.31 -27.91
C HIS A 691 30.65 25.57 -28.47
N PRO A 692 31.78 25.49 -29.19
CA PRO A 692 32.35 26.67 -29.86
C PRO A 692 31.42 27.31 -30.89
N ILE A 693 30.65 26.51 -31.65
CA ILE A 693 29.65 27.03 -32.60
C ILE A 693 28.55 27.78 -31.87
N VAL A 694 28.05 27.23 -30.76
CA VAL A 694 27.01 27.87 -29.92
C VAL A 694 27.53 29.17 -29.31
N LEU A 695 28.74 29.18 -28.75
CA LEU A 695 29.37 30.37 -28.17
C LEU A 695 29.60 31.46 -29.24
N PHE A 696 30.04 31.09 -30.44
CA PHE A 696 30.19 32.00 -31.58
C PHE A 696 28.86 32.64 -31.98
N ILE A 697 27.76 31.86 -32.04
CA ILE A 697 26.40 32.37 -32.33
C ILE A 697 25.93 33.38 -31.26
N LEU A 698 26.35 33.21 -30.00
CA LEU A 698 26.04 34.12 -28.90
C LEU A 698 26.95 35.38 -28.88
N GLY A 699 27.95 35.46 -29.74
CA GLY A 699 28.89 36.58 -29.85
C GLY A 699 30.22 36.41 -29.10
N ASP A 700 30.47 35.26 -28.50
CA ASP A 700 31.71 34.98 -27.77
C ASP A 700 32.84 34.53 -28.71
N LYS A 701 34.07 34.98 -28.44
CA LYS A 701 35.26 34.59 -29.22
C LYS A 701 35.96 33.39 -28.57
N VAL A 702 36.00 32.27 -29.29
CA VAL A 702 36.72 31.05 -28.89
C VAL A 702 37.95 30.88 -29.80
N THR A 703 39.12 30.62 -29.21
CA THR A 703 40.37 30.39 -29.97
C THR A 703 40.63 28.90 -30.20
N TRP A 704 41.35 28.55 -31.27
CA TRP A 704 41.78 27.17 -31.54
C TRP A 704 42.63 26.58 -30.40
N GLN A 705 43.45 27.41 -29.74
CA GLN A 705 44.22 27.00 -28.55
C GLN A 705 43.31 26.62 -27.38
N GLN A 706 42.23 27.38 -27.12
CA GLN A 706 41.24 27.04 -26.10
C GLN A 706 40.49 25.75 -26.42
N ILE A 707 40.18 25.49 -27.70
CA ILE A 707 39.52 24.24 -28.12
C ILE A 707 40.43 23.04 -27.85
N ILE A 708 41.71 23.08 -28.28
CA ILE A 708 42.66 21.97 -28.07
C ILE A 708 42.94 21.75 -26.57
N PHE A 709 43.13 22.84 -25.81
CA PHE A 709 43.30 22.74 -24.35
C PHE A 709 42.07 22.10 -23.69
N THR A 710 40.86 22.55 -24.05
CA THR A 710 39.61 22.00 -23.50
C THR A 710 39.39 20.55 -23.91
N PHE A 711 39.81 20.14 -25.11
CA PHE A 711 39.75 18.75 -25.57
C PHE A 711 40.66 17.85 -24.73
N LEU A 712 41.94 18.22 -24.55
CA LEU A 712 42.88 17.49 -23.71
C LEU A 712 42.39 17.42 -22.24
N TYR A 713 41.89 18.54 -21.73
CA TYR A 713 41.33 18.65 -20.39
C TYR A 713 40.08 17.76 -20.21
N GLY A 714 39.14 17.79 -21.16
CA GLY A 714 37.93 16.99 -21.13
C GLY A 714 38.20 15.48 -21.15
N ILE A 715 39.16 15.02 -21.96
CA ILE A 715 39.58 13.62 -21.97
C ILE A 715 40.21 13.24 -20.62
N LEU A 716 41.12 14.06 -20.08
CA LEU A 716 41.74 13.81 -18.78
C LEU A 716 40.69 13.72 -17.66
N LEU A 717 39.77 14.68 -17.62
CA LEU A 717 38.71 14.79 -16.61
C LEU A 717 37.75 13.59 -16.67
N TYR A 718 37.29 13.22 -17.87
CA TYR A 718 36.47 12.02 -18.08
C TYR A 718 37.22 10.73 -17.68
N SER A 719 38.52 10.66 -17.98
CA SER A 719 39.35 9.50 -17.62
C SER A 719 39.46 9.38 -16.11
N ILE A 720 39.72 10.48 -15.39
CA ILE A 720 39.74 10.51 -13.91
C ILE A 720 38.41 10.02 -13.33
N TYR A 721 37.27 10.48 -13.85
CA TYR A 721 35.96 10.04 -13.36
C TYR A 721 35.80 8.52 -13.49
N THR A 722 36.09 7.97 -14.66
CA THR A 722 35.78 6.57 -14.99
C THR A 722 36.76 5.58 -14.37
N VAL A 723 38.04 5.91 -14.16
CA VAL A 723 39.01 5.01 -13.50
C VAL A 723 38.75 4.79 -12.01
N PHE A 724 38.10 5.71 -11.31
CA PHE A 724 37.67 5.46 -9.93
C PHE A 724 36.29 4.80 -9.88
N GLN A 725 35.41 5.16 -10.82
CA GLN A 725 34.06 4.66 -10.91
C GLN A 725 34.00 3.16 -11.24
N LEU A 726 34.68 2.72 -12.30
CA LEU A 726 34.59 1.33 -12.79
C LEU A 726 35.04 0.27 -11.76
N PRO A 727 36.19 0.38 -11.07
CA PRO A 727 36.57 -0.55 -10.01
C PRO A 727 35.57 -0.56 -8.85
N GLY A 728 34.98 0.60 -8.52
CA GLY A 728 33.92 0.73 -7.51
C GLY A 728 32.68 -0.10 -7.88
N TYR A 729 32.20 0.02 -9.12
CA TYR A 729 31.10 -0.82 -9.64
C TYR A 729 31.45 -2.32 -9.59
N TYR A 730 32.62 -2.73 -10.06
CA TYR A 730 33.00 -4.15 -10.01
C TYR A 730 33.10 -4.70 -8.58
N LYS A 731 33.55 -3.88 -7.62
CA LYS A 731 33.67 -4.31 -6.21
C LYS A 731 32.30 -4.39 -5.54
N TYR A 732 31.56 -3.28 -5.53
CA TYR A 732 30.38 -3.09 -4.70
C TYR A 732 29.04 -3.35 -5.42
N GLY A 733 29.05 -3.69 -6.72
CA GLY A 733 27.87 -3.93 -7.54
C GLY A 733 27.13 -2.65 -7.94
N SER A 734 26.13 -2.75 -8.81
CA SER A 734 25.42 -1.58 -9.35
C SER A 734 24.54 -0.79 -8.36
N ILE A 735 24.34 -1.26 -7.13
CA ILE A 735 23.66 -0.49 -6.06
C ILE A 735 24.69 0.36 -5.32
N ASN A 736 25.56 -0.25 -4.51
CA ASN A 736 26.54 0.48 -3.69
C ASN A 736 27.64 1.16 -4.54
N GLY A 737 27.90 0.67 -5.75
CA GLY A 737 28.75 1.32 -6.76
C GLY A 737 28.22 2.67 -7.25
N ARG A 738 26.92 2.98 -7.11
CA ARG A 738 26.36 4.29 -7.48
C ARG A 738 26.94 5.45 -6.68
N MET A 739 27.51 5.23 -5.48
CA MET A 739 28.22 6.30 -4.76
C MET A 739 29.36 6.89 -5.59
N PHE A 740 29.99 6.10 -6.47
CA PHE A 740 31.08 6.58 -7.31
C PHE A 740 30.59 7.48 -8.47
N MET A 741 29.28 7.56 -8.75
CA MET A 741 28.72 8.54 -9.69
C MET A 741 28.82 9.99 -9.18
N TYR A 742 29.00 10.20 -7.87
CA TYR A 742 29.19 11.53 -7.30
C TYR A 742 30.62 12.07 -7.53
N ILE A 743 31.59 11.22 -7.91
CA ILE A 743 32.95 11.67 -8.28
C ILE A 743 32.92 12.63 -9.48
N PRO A 744 32.25 12.31 -10.61
CA PRO A 744 31.97 13.26 -11.68
C PRO A 744 31.41 14.60 -11.18
N ILE A 745 30.40 14.56 -10.30
CA ILE A 745 29.72 15.76 -9.78
C ILE A 745 30.70 16.62 -8.97
N ILE A 746 31.41 16.04 -8.01
CA ILE A 746 32.39 16.75 -7.18
C ILE A 746 33.47 17.37 -8.07
N GLY A 747 33.99 16.61 -9.04
CA GLY A 747 34.98 17.12 -10.00
C GLY A 747 34.44 18.28 -10.83
N PHE A 748 33.21 18.21 -11.32
CA PHE A 748 32.57 19.29 -12.07
C PHE A 748 32.34 20.54 -11.20
N LEU A 749 31.88 20.38 -9.95
CA LEU A 749 31.69 21.49 -9.02
C LEU A 749 33.02 22.18 -8.66
N LEU A 750 34.11 21.42 -8.53
CA LEU A 750 35.46 21.97 -8.37
C LEU A 750 35.93 22.76 -9.59
N VAL A 751 35.53 22.38 -10.81
CA VAL A 751 35.80 23.19 -12.01
C VAL A 751 34.96 24.47 -12.00
N LEU A 752 33.65 24.33 -11.74
CA LEU A 752 32.67 25.42 -11.76
C LEU A 752 33.01 26.53 -10.76
N PHE A 753 33.42 26.19 -9.53
CA PHE A 753 33.67 27.15 -8.46
C PHE A 753 35.15 27.38 -8.13
N GLY A 754 36.05 26.47 -8.54
CA GLY A 754 37.46 26.52 -8.16
C GLY A 754 38.37 27.22 -9.17
N MET A 755 38.08 27.12 -10.48
CA MET A 755 39.04 27.57 -11.50
C MET A 755 39.20 29.09 -11.61
N GLU A 756 38.24 29.90 -11.15
CA GLU A 756 38.40 31.36 -11.06
C GLU A 756 39.47 31.79 -10.03
N LYS A 757 39.87 30.91 -9.10
CA LYS A 757 40.82 31.22 -8.03
C LYS A 757 42.24 30.72 -8.29
N VAL A 758 42.48 29.89 -9.31
CA VAL A 758 43.80 29.31 -9.57
C VAL A 758 44.65 30.23 -10.45
N ASN A 759 45.37 31.14 -9.80
CA ASN A 759 46.24 32.11 -10.46
C ASN A 759 47.57 31.45 -10.93
N LEU A 760 47.48 30.65 -12.01
CA LEU A 760 48.59 29.90 -12.65
C LEU A 760 49.78 30.76 -13.10
N SER A 761 49.63 32.08 -13.10
CA SER A 761 50.65 33.07 -13.49
C SER A 761 51.91 33.11 -12.61
N LYS A 762 51.92 32.44 -11.44
CA LYS A 762 53.01 32.54 -10.44
C LYS A 762 53.97 31.36 -10.37
N ASN A 763 53.80 30.29 -11.16
CA ASN A 763 54.58 29.06 -10.99
C ASN A 763 55.34 28.68 -12.28
N GLY A 764 56.64 29.04 -12.35
CA GLY A 764 57.45 28.98 -13.58
C GLY A 764 57.54 27.60 -14.25
N PHE A 765 57.51 26.51 -13.46
CA PHE A 765 57.51 25.14 -13.97
C PHE A 765 56.18 24.75 -14.62
N ALA A 766 55.06 25.25 -14.10
CA ALA A 766 53.76 25.05 -14.73
C ALA A 766 53.68 25.84 -16.06
N ILE A 767 54.18 27.08 -16.08
CA ILE A 767 54.14 27.95 -17.26
C ILE A 767 54.88 27.33 -18.46
N SER A 768 56.02 26.66 -18.27
CA SER A 768 56.74 26.00 -19.38
C SER A 768 56.02 24.76 -19.93
N ILE A 769 55.36 23.98 -19.07
CA ILE A 769 54.57 22.80 -19.49
C ILE A 769 53.27 23.24 -20.19
N PHE A 770 52.58 24.25 -19.66
CA PHE A 770 51.34 24.76 -20.26
C PHE A 770 51.57 25.61 -21.53
N SER A 771 52.78 26.16 -21.75
CA SER A 771 53.09 26.90 -22.98
C SER A 771 53.40 26.00 -24.18
N ASN A 772 53.78 24.74 -23.97
CA ASN A 772 54.04 23.78 -25.05
C ASN A 772 52.94 22.71 -25.12
N LEU A 773 52.01 22.92 -26.05
CA LEU A 773 50.83 22.07 -26.28
C LEU A 773 51.20 20.60 -26.59
N GLY A 774 52.35 20.35 -27.24
CA GLY A 774 52.83 19.00 -27.54
C GLY A 774 53.35 18.25 -26.31
N ILE A 775 54.09 18.94 -25.43
CA ILE A 775 54.54 18.37 -24.15
C ILE A 775 53.33 18.10 -23.25
N LEU A 776 52.40 19.06 -23.16
CA LEU A 776 51.15 18.89 -22.39
C LEU A 776 50.34 17.67 -22.88
N ALA A 777 50.16 17.52 -24.19
CA ALA A 777 49.47 16.38 -24.77
C ALA A 777 50.17 15.04 -24.48
N ALA A 778 51.51 14.99 -24.56
CA ALA A 778 52.29 13.79 -24.24
C ALA A 778 52.16 13.39 -22.76
N VAL A 779 52.29 14.35 -21.84
CA VAL A 779 52.14 14.12 -20.39
C VAL A 779 50.72 13.64 -20.04
N ILE A 780 49.69 14.29 -20.59
CA ILE A 780 48.29 13.89 -20.38
C ILE A 780 48.03 12.48 -20.94
N THR A 781 48.50 12.18 -22.15
CA THR A 781 48.33 10.86 -22.79
C THR A 781 49.00 9.75 -21.98
N PHE A 782 50.25 9.96 -21.54
CA PHE A 782 50.96 9.00 -20.71
C PHE A 782 50.26 8.79 -19.36
N GLY A 783 49.81 9.87 -18.72
CA GLY A 783 49.04 9.82 -17.48
C GLY A 783 47.74 9.01 -17.62
N ILE A 784 46.98 9.25 -18.70
CA ILE A 784 45.74 8.52 -19.02
C ILE A 784 46.00 7.03 -19.21
N ILE A 785 47.02 6.66 -19.99
CA ILE A 785 47.41 5.26 -20.21
C ILE A 785 47.75 4.58 -18.87
N LEU A 786 48.51 5.25 -18.01
CA LEU A 786 48.89 4.73 -16.70
C LEU A 786 47.66 4.49 -15.79
N ILE A 787 46.77 5.49 -15.63
CA ILE A 787 45.61 5.37 -14.74
C ILE A 787 44.62 4.29 -15.23
N TYR A 788 44.35 4.19 -16.53
CA TYR A 788 43.49 3.13 -17.07
C TYR A 788 44.14 1.76 -16.92
N THR A 789 45.45 1.62 -17.14
CA THR A 789 46.16 0.35 -16.96
C THR A 789 46.04 -0.15 -15.52
N VAL A 790 46.25 0.73 -14.53
CA VAL A 790 46.06 0.41 -13.11
C VAL A 790 44.60 0.04 -12.82
N SER A 791 43.64 0.84 -13.30
CA SER A 791 42.21 0.64 -13.10
C SER A 791 41.69 -0.69 -13.66
N ILE A 792 42.13 -1.05 -14.88
CA ILE A 792 41.80 -2.31 -15.56
C ILE A 792 42.39 -3.49 -14.77
N CYS A 793 43.66 -3.42 -14.36
CA CYS A 793 44.30 -4.46 -13.55
C CYS A 793 43.58 -4.69 -12.21
N ILE A 794 43.18 -3.62 -11.51
CA ILE A 794 42.37 -3.70 -10.28
C ILE A 794 41.01 -4.35 -10.57
N SER A 795 40.32 -3.93 -11.64
CA SER A 795 39.00 -4.43 -12.01
C SER A 795 39.01 -5.92 -12.39
N ILE A 796 40.01 -6.37 -13.15
CA ILE A 796 40.23 -7.79 -13.47
C ILE A 796 40.49 -8.59 -12.19
N ARG A 797 41.29 -8.06 -11.25
CA ARG A 797 41.58 -8.74 -9.97
C ARG A 797 40.32 -8.88 -9.11
N ILE A 798 39.47 -7.85 -9.06
CA ILE A 798 38.18 -7.89 -8.37
C ILE A 798 37.26 -8.95 -9.00
N MET A 799 37.11 -8.96 -10.33
CA MET A 799 36.26 -9.92 -11.02
C MET A 799 36.74 -11.37 -10.95
N LYS A 800 38.06 -11.62 -10.88
CA LYS A 800 38.60 -12.97 -10.68
C LYS A 800 38.16 -13.60 -9.35
N ASN A 801 37.98 -12.78 -8.31
CA ASN A 801 37.66 -13.23 -6.96
C ASN A 801 36.14 -13.33 -6.68
N LYS A 802 35.28 -13.02 -7.66
CA LYS A 802 33.83 -13.26 -7.58
C LYS A 802 33.48 -14.56 -8.29
N GLU A 803 32.70 -15.42 -7.66
CA GLU A 803 31.95 -16.47 -8.37
C GLU A 803 30.92 -15.84 -9.32
N ILE A 804 30.49 -16.57 -10.35
CA ILE A 804 29.41 -16.19 -11.27
C ILE A 804 28.16 -16.97 -10.87
#